data_AF-A0A4V6ETG6-F1
#
_entry.id   AF-A0A4V6ETG6-F1
#
_cell.length_a   1.000
_cell.length_b   1.000
_cell.length_c   1.000
_cell.angle_alpha   90.00
_cell.angle_beta   90.00
_cell.angle_gamma   90.00
#
_symmetry.space_group_name_H-M   'P 1'
#
loop_
_entity.id
_entity.type
_entity.pdbx_description
1 polymer ?
#
loop_
_entity_poly.entity_id
_entity_poly.type
_entity_poly.pdbx_seq_one_letter_code
_entity_poly.pdbx_strand_id
1 'polypeptide(L)'
;MPSPVLHQEKRKSESSSDRPRSSGSDNDDEIQPIGRMPYNHFPSYHSRSSTLTPNGELSSLAYTPGTQTPDFYDRTAAATPVEEEKKASLAEFKAAKDSAGAVGSGVISDEKKPRADQPAKTAANGYLDYADGLRGIAMILVFNGHFIDNTFVATHPGTIQNGTPVGILRSPIGLVLFYMLSGRLNATSYFRNKALGRPIIWSVVPEAMVRRALRLLIVGGAWLVIQKVECGTHAFDQTVIAEGWLQSGNLGYPQWCHVNFDNPSPFASNWQISTSVGDIVVGLLRMATNRDYLQQLLNTSMLWSIVPQLWGMLSVLMLLPIVMYLQPSRRFVLYALLLIFQGYTYNQNIPFTVGAIAADLKASGYIKKFNQKSRIAFLTTEVALAAFFVAAFCYNPIFIKIDTGLQSITDRDGVLGYNITEFTAGRMPSYLIMAGVLYFWLEMSVVLQWLVGNWAFKALGRVALGFYVCQMSIIYGIMPYLVIHFRDRGYTFWSNMWSTWLITFFSAYVVAWLISHTLDKWAMLFSDWFAKTIIREDTVETLRVSAVNTFRAVVFGPPAVARATPGWVKNKWAQTKHIVWMMFHWRTMVEAPAPPSHPMEVGLQMNQLHSTLFDADISDDEQAVRTRWMLRALSFLAPLQVAIILGLGFIWMWFNPWSSYILEGFADFSTVWRLLWALALPYCVITTLGFATPDITRTTEELKKKPVVREHIHRLFIVSVTRGSNPETTRRAHLHLKKLEKYHPAVRSIVLTDEPYYYPDLDNVMTPKAYKSPQGKAKHKAKALDYFRSHMGLTPYDWVLHMDEESTMDAESLRGCFDFIRYNTAHIGQGIIIYNGKRETYWRNWFFAVADCIRVGDELARFSLQGNIIKRPVFGVHGSFLMINGDVENKVTWDFGSLAEDFEFSQAAWAKGFTLGRIHGVVREQSPEGWGDFIKQRRRWYMGIRGIDGLFFLPQIAIKLWTAGIFCLVATLINIPFSLLLEWSGPTPRWLYVISCFCFGNFYWLYYSGLFFSELDYGYKWYQMWQIPVHAVALLILQPIMAFVEGMAVVYAMSTEDGEVGFQVIKK
;
A
#
# COMPACT_ATOMS: atom_id res chain seq x y z
N MET A 1 63.17 17.62 -20.04
CA MET A 1 63.82 17.68 -21.37
C MET A 1 62.75 17.50 -22.45
N PRO A 2 62.98 17.91 -23.71
CA PRO A 2 61.91 18.50 -24.54
C PRO A 2 61.33 17.58 -25.64
N SER A 3 60.30 18.12 -26.31
CA SER A 3 59.80 17.78 -27.67
C SER A 3 60.92 17.81 -28.73
N PRO A 4 60.77 17.26 -29.97
CA PRO A 4 59.80 17.75 -31.00
C PRO A 4 59.34 16.58 -31.96
N VAL A 5 58.72 16.61 -33.16
CA VAL A 5 58.00 17.54 -34.09
C VAL A 5 57.49 16.74 -35.34
N LEU A 6 56.52 17.31 -36.08
CA LEU A 6 55.98 17.07 -37.45
C LEU A 6 56.57 16.01 -38.42
N HIS A 7 55.67 15.40 -39.22
CA HIS A 7 55.50 15.56 -40.70
C HIS A 7 54.18 14.84 -41.12
N GLN A 8 53.26 15.28 -42.00
CA GLN A 8 53.12 16.33 -43.04
C GLN A 8 53.62 16.03 -44.47
N GLU A 9 52.66 15.76 -45.37
CA GLU A 9 52.54 16.08 -46.83
C GLU A 9 51.15 15.54 -47.31
N LYS A 10 50.48 15.89 -48.43
CA LYS A 10 50.67 16.58 -49.75
C LYS A 10 49.23 16.91 -50.27
N ARG A 11 48.86 17.77 -51.26
CA ARG A 11 49.47 18.85 -52.09
C ARG A 11 48.35 19.50 -52.98
N LYS A 12 48.29 20.84 -53.15
CA LYS A 12 47.65 21.60 -54.29
C LYS A 12 46.10 21.47 -54.48
N SER A 13 45.32 22.30 -55.19
CA SER A 13 45.43 23.61 -55.91
C SER A 13 44.02 23.98 -56.44
N GLU A 14 43.55 25.18 -56.85
CA GLU A 14 43.75 26.66 -56.71
C GLU A 14 42.45 27.28 -57.38
N SER A 15 42.00 28.56 -57.46
CA SER A 15 42.53 29.94 -57.31
C SER A 15 41.43 30.96 -56.83
N SER A 16 41.00 32.02 -57.57
CA SER A 16 40.15 33.14 -57.08
C SER A 16 39.44 34.04 -58.13
N SER A 17 38.34 34.74 -57.77
CA SER A 17 37.95 36.11 -58.25
C SER A 17 36.61 36.69 -57.68
N ASP A 18 36.69 37.91 -57.11
CA ASP A 18 35.80 39.11 -57.15
C ASP A 18 34.25 39.16 -56.87
N ARG A 19 33.83 40.37 -56.47
CA ARG A 19 32.46 40.94 -56.23
C ARG A 19 32.18 42.06 -57.31
N PRO A 20 31.21 43.02 -57.24
CA PRO A 20 30.13 43.33 -56.26
C PRO A 20 28.77 43.83 -56.82
N ARG A 21 27.80 44.08 -55.89
CA ARG A 21 26.89 45.26 -55.82
C ARG A 21 26.11 45.24 -54.47
N SER A 22 26.36 46.22 -53.57
CA SER A 22 25.49 47.37 -53.17
C SER A 22 24.19 46.99 -52.42
N SER A 23 23.78 47.59 -51.29
CA SER A 23 24.29 48.69 -50.40
C SER A 23 23.63 48.53 -48.99
N GLY A 24 24.24 48.93 -47.85
CA GLY A 24 24.14 50.26 -47.20
C GLY A 24 22.77 50.53 -46.50
N SER A 25 22.62 51.20 -45.35
CA SER A 25 23.55 51.83 -44.38
C SER A 25 22.75 52.56 -43.26
N ASP A 26 23.11 52.68 -41.96
CA ASP A 26 24.10 51.99 -41.10
C ASP A 26 23.66 51.92 -39.59
N ASN A 27 23.97 52.90 -38.71
CA ASN A 27 23.83 52.83 -37.22
C ASN A 27 23.11 54.03 -36.52
N ASP A 28 22.90 53.88 -35.18
CA ASP A 28 22.95 54.88 -34.07
C ASP A 28 21.69 55.57 -33.47
N ASP A 29 21.84 55.90 -32.17
CA ASP A 29 21.22 56.90 -31.25
C ASP A 29 19.87 56.78 -30.47
N GLU A 30 20.04 57.00 -29.15
CA GLU A 30 19.30 57.74 -28.09
C GLU A 30 17.81 57.54 -27.65
N ILE A 31 17.65 56.97 -26.44
CA ILE A 31 17.10 57.56 -25.17
C ILE A 31 15.78 58.41 -25.19
N GLN A 32 14.66 57.79 -24.77
CA GLN A 32 13.54 58.31 -23.89
C GLN A 32 12.84 59.68 -24.26
N PRO A 33 11.98 60.33 -23.43
CA PRO A 33 11.08 59.89 -22.33
C PRO A 33 9.59 60.34 -22.43
N ILE A 34 8.72 59.75 -21.59
CA ILE A 34 7.54 60.33 -20.86
C ILE A 34 6.46 61.16 -21.61
N GLY A 35 5.18 60.75 -21.43
CA GLY A 35 3.98 61.59 -21.65
C GLY A 35 2.79 61.14 -20.76
N ARG A 36 1.88 62.06 -20.36
CA ARG A 36 0.80 61.81 -19.37
C ARG A 36 -0.60 62.29 -19.82
N MET A 37 -1.62 61.43 -19.59
CA MET A 37 -3.02 61.82 -19.25
C MET A 37 -3.82 62.60 -20.34
N PRO A 38 -5.16 62.89 -20.19
CA PRO A 38 -6.06 62.73 -19.04
C PRO A 38 -7.41 61.99 -19.29
N TYR A 39 -8.32 62.14 -18.33
CA TYR A 39 -9.63 61.49 -18.13
C TYR A 39 -10.85 62.26 -18.72
N ASN A 40 -12.03 61.62 -18.65
CA ASN A 40 -13.39 62.15 -18.38
C ASN A 40 -14.48 62.34 -19.48
N HIS A 41 -15.50 61.48 -19.37
CA HIS A 41 -16.96 61.75 -19.25
C HIS A 41 -17.85 62.36 -20.38
N PHE A 42 -18.94 61.62 -20.65
CA PHE A 42 -20.31 62.07 -21.05
C PHE A 42 -20.50 62.68 -22.47
N PRO A 43 -21.74 62.81 -23.03
CA PRO A 43 -23.08 62.77 -22.41
C PRO A 43 -24.10 61.75 -23.00
N SER A 44 -25.39 61.98 -22.75
CA SER A 44 -26.56 61.12 -22.97
C SER A 44 -27.46 61.54 -24.16
N TYR A 45 -28.45 60.71 -24.59
CA TYR A 45 -29.91 61.06 -24.59
C TYR A 45 -30.87 59.95 -25.14
N HIS A 46 -32.14 60.10 -24.75
CA HIS A 46 -33.42 59.37 -24.97
C HIS A 46 -33.81 58.71 -26.32
N SER A 47 -34.61 57.62 -26.24
CA SER A 47 -36.05 57.50 -26.65
C SER A 47 -36.61 56.09 -26.33
N ARG A 48 -37.77 55.87 -25.66
CA ARG A 48 -39.20 55.94 -26.10
C ARG A 48 -39.56 55.05 -27.32
N SER A 49 -40.64 54.24 -27.35
CA SER A 49 -41.71 53.97 -26.35
C SER A 49 -42.65 52.78 -26.72
N SER A 50 -43.44 52.29 -25.75
CA SER A 50 -44.79 51.64 -25.89
C SER A 50 -44.90 50.25 -26.59
N THR A 51 -45.91 49.38 -26.34
CA THR A 51 -47.17 49.50 -25.56
C THR A 51 -47.64 48.16 -24.95
N LEU A 52 -48.08 48.22 -23.67
CA LEU A 52 -49.24 47.57 -23.01
C LEU A 52 -49.61 46.06 -23.13
N THR A 53 -50.17 45.57 -22.00
CA THR A 53 -50.90 44.30 -21.76
C THR A 53 -52.44 44.55 -21.90
N PRO A 54 -53.45 43.73 -21.45
CA PRO A 54 -53.60 43.17 -20.08
C PRO A 54 -54.41 41.84 -19.92
N ASN A 55 -54.65 41.45 -18.65
CA ASN A 55 -55.68 40.52 -18.11
C ASN A 55 -55.58 39.00 -18.43
N GLY A 56 -56.02 38.10 -17.54
CA GLY A 56 -56.45 38.28 -16.14
C GLY A 56 -57.23 37.09 -15.55
N GLU A 57 -57.16 36.94 -14.21
CA GLU A 57 -58.09 36.18 -13.35
C GLU A 57 -58.23 34.65 -13.51
N LEU A 58 -58.93 33.90 -12.64
CA LEU A 58 -58.79 33.70 -11.18
C LEU A 58 -59.77 32.59 -10.74
N SER A 59 -59.41 31.71 -9.78
CA SER A 59 -60.36 30.89 -8.97
C SER A 59 -61.12 29.78 -9.76
N SER A 60 -61.82 28.79 -9.16
CA SER A 60 -61.72 28.11 -7.84
C SER A 60 -62.65 26.87 -7.80
N LEU A 61 -62.61 26.08 -6.71
CA LEU A 61 -63.57 25.03 -6.28
C LEU A 61 -63.67 23.77 -7.19
N ALA A 62 -63.56 22.50 -6.76
CA ALA A 62 -63.79 21.75 -5.51
C ALA A 62 -65.23 21.23 -5.26
N TYR A 63 -65.46 19.94 -5.49
CA TYR A 63 -66.20 19.04 -4.57
C TYR A 63 -65.91 17.53 -4.84
N THR A 64 -66.38 16.65 -3.95
CA THR A 64 -66.24 15.17 -3.94
C THR A 64 -67.63 14.51 -4.17
N PRO A 65 -67.94 13.21 -3.90
CA PRO A 65 -67.14 12.03 -3.53
C PRO A 65 -67.49 10.70 -4.29
N GLY A 66 -66.77 9.62 -3.97
CA GLY A 66 -67.15 8.21 -4.19
C GLY A 66 -67.00 7.65 -5.62
N THR A 67 -67.04 6.34 -5.89
CA THR A 67 -66.76 5.14 -5.06
C THR A 67 -66.70 3.92 -6.01
N GLN A 68 -65.76 2.99 -5.78
CA GLN A 68 -65.73 1.61 -6.33
C GLN A 68 -65.50 1.39 -7.85
N THR A 69 -64.37 0.71 -8.10
CA THR A 69 -63.98 -0.20 -9.19
C THR A 69 -65.04 -1.28 -9.52
N PRO A 70 -65.01 -1.98 -10.69
CA PRO A 70 -63.77 -2.39 -11.38
C PRO A 70 -63.70 -2.42 -12.93
N ASP A 71 -62.48 -2.10 -13.39
CA ASP A 71 -61.64 -2.80 -14.38
C ASP A 71 -61.99 -2.95 -15.89
N PHE A 72 -60.87 -2.92 -16.63
CA PHE A 72 -60.62 -3.40 -18.01
C PHE A 72 -61.60 -3.03 -19.12
N TYR A 73 -61.25 -1.97 -19.87
CA TYR A 73 -61.00 -2.14 -21.31
C TYR A 73 -59.94 -1.17 -21.86
N ASP A 74 -59.26 -1.67 -22.90
CA ASP A 74 -58.33 -1.10 -23.88
C ASP A 74 -58.35 0.43 -24.14
N ARG A 75 -57.17 1.00 -24.46
CA ARG A 75 -57.02 2.24 -25.24
C ARG A 75 -55.80 2.20 -26.16
N THR A 76 -56.07 2.37 -27.45
CA THR A 76 -55.10 2.75 -28.49
C THR A 76 -54.85 4.27 -28.50
N ALA A 77 -53.92 4.70 -29.36
CA ALA A 77 -53.59 6.10 -29.70
C ALA A 77 -52.88 6.97 -28.64
N ALA A 78 -51.55 6.95 -28.69
CA ALA A 78 -50.69 8.08 -28.33
C ALA A 78 -49.57 8.20 -29.38
N ALA A 79 -49.18 9.42 -29.76
CA ALA A 79 -48.26 9.65 -30.88
C ALA A 79 -46.81 9.26 -30.57
N THR A 80 -46.10 8.71 -31.55
CA THR A 80 -44.65 8.44 -31.45
C THR A 80 -43.82 9.70 -31.72
N PRO A 81 -42.89 10.10 -30.84
CA PRO A 81 -42.00 11.24 -31.06
C PRO A 81 -41.00 10.98 -32.19
N VAL A 82 -40.54 12.06 -32.82
CA VAL A 82 -39.73 12.04 -34.04
C VAL A 82 -38.32 11.50 -33.75
N GLU A 83 -37.66 10.90 -34.74
CA GLU A 83 -36.37 10.24 -34.54
C GLU A 83 -35.26 11.20 -34.06
N GLU A 84 -35.37 12.49 -34.35
CA GLU A 84 -34.47 13.52 -33.85
C GLU A 84 -34.65 13.81 -32.35
N GLU A 85 -35.88 13.86 -31.81
CA GLU A 85 -36.11 13.96 -30.36
C GLU A 85 -35.56 12.74 -29.61
N LYS A 86 -35.66 11.55 -30.21
CA LYS A 86 -35.00 10.34 -29.68
C LYS A 86 -33.49 10.45 -29.70
N LYS A 87 -32.89 11.03 -30.74
CA LYS A 87 -31.43 11.25 -30.83
C LYS A 87 -30.97 12.36 -29.87
N ALA A 88 -31.75 13.43 -29.71
CA ALA A 88 -31.50 14.51 -28.77
C ALA A 88 -31.59 14.02 -27.32
N SER A 89 -32.67 13.34 -26.92
CA SER A 89 -32.80 12.77 -25.57
C SER A 89 -31.78 11.66 -25.29
N LEU A 90 -31.36 10.86 -26.28
CA LEU A 90 -30.21 9.96 -26.13
C LEU A 90 -28.87 10.70 -26.00
N ALA A 91 -28.70 11.86 -26.65
CA ALA A 91 -27.52 12.70 -26.50
C ALA A 91 -27.49 13.39 -25.13
N GLU A 92 -28.61 13.95 -24.66
CA GLU A 92 -28.75 14.50 -23.30
C GLU A 92 -28.59 13.44 -22.23
N PHE A 93 -29.27 12.29 -22.34
CA PHE A 93 -29.14 11.20 -21.37
C PHE A 93 -27.70 10.67 -21.30
N LYS A 94 -26.98 10.68 -22.43
CA LYS A 94 -25.56 10.34 -22.50
C LYS A 94 -24.67 11.45 -21.94
N ALA A 95 -24.94 12.72 -22.24
CA ALA A 95 -24.22 13.86 -21.66
C ALA A 95 -24.41 13.93 -20.14
N ALA A 96 -25.63 13.78 -19.64
CA ALA A 96 -25.95 13.70 -18.23
C ALA A 96 -25.25 12.50 -17.56
N LYS A 97 -25.18 11.35 -18.22
CA LYS A 97 -24.45 10.17 -17.75
C LYS A 97 -22.93 10.35 -17.73
N ASP A 98 -22.36 10.98 -18.76
CA ASP A 98 -20.94 11.27 -18.84
C ASP A 98 -20.55 12.39 -17.84
N SER A 99 -21.43 13.36 -17.58
CA SER A 99 -21.32 14.36 -16.51
C SER A 99 -21.44 13.74 -15.10
N ALA A 100 -22.38 12.83 -14.88
CA ALA A 100 -22.50 12.06 -13.63
C ALA A 100 -21.34 11.07 -13.41
N GLY A 101 -20.58 10.76 -14.46
CA GLY A 101 -19.30 10.05 -14.39
C GLY A 101 -18.06 10.96 -14.21
N ALA A 102 -18.21 12.27 -14.43
CA ALA A 102 -17.15 13.27 -14.22
C ALA A 102 -17.22 13.92 -12.83
N VAL A 103 -18.44 14.14 -12.31
CA VAL A 103 -18.66 14.53 -10.91
C VAL A 103 -18.71 13.26 -10.05
N GLY A 104 -17.94 13.23 -8.96
CA GLY A 104 -17.81 12.09 -8.04
C GLY A 104 -19.07 11.81 -7.20
N SER A 105 -20.20 11.56 -7.84
CA SER A 105 -21.44 11.13 -7.20
C SER A 105 -21.27 9.70 -6.67
N GLY A 106 -21.58 9.49 -5.39
CA GLY A 106 -21.51 8.19 -4.72
C GLY A 106 -22.64 7.24 -5.10
N VAL A 107 -22.96 7.13 -6.40
CA VAL A 107 -23.93 6.17 -6.91
C VAL A 107 -23.33 4.78 -6.73
N ILE A 108 -23.79 4.09 -5.68
CA ILE A 108 -23.59 2.65 -5.47
C ILE A 108 -23.95 1.98 -6.80
N SER A 109 -22.97 1.35 -7.45
CA SER A 109 -23.24 0.60 -8.66
C SER A 109 -24.22 -0.51 -8.32
N ASP A 110 -25.42 -0.48 -8.89
CA ASP A 110 -26.46 -1.50 -8.65
C ASP A 110 -25.84 -2.90 -8.73
N GLU A 111 -25.70 -3.57 -7.57
CA GLU A 111 -25.37 -4.98 -7.56
C GLU A 111 -26.51 -5.71 -8.27
N LYS A 112 -26.28 -6.11 -9.52
CA LYS A 112 -27.20 -6.96 -10.29
C LYS A 112 -27.55 -8.15 -9.41
N LYS A 113 -28.77 -8.13 -8.86
CA LYS A 113 -29.25 -9.12 -7.88
C LYS A 113 -28.83 -10.51 -8.35
N PRO A 114 -28.04 -11.25 -7.56
CA PRO A 114 -27.45 -12.50 -8.03
C PRO A 114 -28.57 -13.44 -8.45
N ARG A 115 -28.48 -13.90 -9.71
CA ARG A 115 -29.41 -14.87 -10.28
C ARG A 115 -29.43 -16.11 -9.38
N ALA A 116 -30.62 -16.50 -8.90
CA ALA A 116 -30.76 -17.53 -7.87
C ALA A 116 -30.21 -18.91 -8.30
N ASP A 117 -30.09 -19.13 -9.61
CA ASP A 117 -29.44 -20.26 -10.28
C ASP A 117 -27.91 -20.34 -10.11
N GLN A 118 -27.25 -19.36 -9.46
CA GLN A 118 -25.79 -19.33 -9.33
C GLN A 118 -25.31 -19.04 -7.90
N PRO A 119 -24.33 -19.80 -7.36
CA PRO A 119 -23.65 -19.41 -6.12
C PRO A 119 -22.93 -18.08 -6.35
N ALA A 120 -23.33 -17.05 -5.62
CA ALA A 120 -22.98 -15.67 -5.92
C ALA A 120 -21.48 -15.45 -6.11
N LYS A 121 -21.08 -15.04 -7.31
CA LYS A 121 -19.78 -14.40 -7.59
C LYS A 121 -19.77 -12.98 -7.03
N THR A 122 -19.86 -12.85 -5.71
CA THR A 122 -19.61 -11.58 -5.02
C THR A 122 -18.20 -11.07 -5.32
N ALA A 123 -18.03 -9.75 -5.30
CA ALA A 123 -16.71 -9.13 -5.33
C ALA A 123 -15.80 -9.71 -4.23
N ALA A 124 -14.50 -9.77 -4.51
CA ALA A 124 -13.51 -10.32 -3.58
C ALA A 124 -13.19 -9.29 -2.48
N ASN A 125 -14.06 -9.18 -1.48
CA ASN A 125 -13.87 -8.29 -0.32
C ASN A 125 -12.71 -8.75 0.58
N GLY A 126 -11.46 -8.51 0.15
CA GLY A 126 -10.21 -8.51 0.93
C GLY A 126 -9.71 -9.85 1.51
N TYR A 127 -10.60 -10.77 1.87
CA TYR A 127 -10.30 -11.93 2.74
C TYR A 127 -9.46 -13.05 2.11
N LEU A 128 -9.24 -13.01 0.79
CA LEU A 128 -8.36 -13.93 0.06
C LEU A 128 -7.24 -13.18 -0.68
N ASP A 129 -7.11 -11.87 -0.53
CA ASP A 129 -6.22 -11.08 -1.38
C ASP A 129 -4.73 -11.42 -1.16
N TYR A 130 -4.36 -11.77 0.08
CA TYR A 130 -3.02 -12.27 0.42
C TYR A 130 -2.77 -13.72 -0.06
N ALA A 131 -3.82 -14.50 -0.38
CA ALA A 131 -3.66 -15.88 -0.83
C ALA A 131 -3.01 -15.93 -2.22
N ASP A 132 -3.41 -15.06 -3.15
CA ASP A 132 -2.67 -14.88 -4.39
C ASP A 132 -1.24 -14.39 -4.10
N GLY A 133 -1.06 -13.45 -3.18
CA GLY A 133 0.26 -13.06 -2.69
C GLY A 133 1.16 -14.24 -2.28
N LEU A 134 0.60 -15.20 -1.53
CA LEU A 134 1.31 -16.39 -1.06
C LEU A 134 1.64 -17.35 -2.21
N ARG A 135 0.81 -17.44 -3.26
CA ARG A 135 1.20 -18.10 -4.52
C ARG A 135 2.41 -17.42 -5.12
N GLY A 136 2.42 -16.09 -5.18
CA GLY A 136 3.54 -15.32 -5.72
C GLY A 136 4.85 -15.65 -5.01
N ILE A 137 4.87 -15.60 -3.67
CA ILE A 137 6.05 -15.97 -2.89
C ILE A 137 6.43 -17.43 -3.10
N ALA A 138 5.48 -18.36 -3.07
CA ALA A 138 5.74 -19.77 -3.35
C ALA A 138 6.41 -19.99 -4.73
N MET A 139 5.99 -19.25 -5.76
CA MET A 139 6.63 -19.29 -7.09
C MET A 139 8.03 -18.70 -7.11
N ILE A 140 8.32 -17.65 -6.32
CA ILE A 140 9.69 -17.13 -6.16
C ILE A 140 10.59 -18.19 -5.52
N LEU A 141 10.17 -18.83 -4.43
CA LEU A 141 10.95 -19.88 -3.76
C LEU A 141 11.25 -21.06 -4.70
N VAL A 142 10.24 -21.48 -5.48
CA VAL A 142 10.32 -22.61 -6.40
C VAL A 142 11.22 -22.28 -7.61
N PHE A 143 11.06 -21.11 -8.25
CA PHE A 143 11.93 -20.68 -9.35
C PHE A 143 13.38 -20.52 -8.88
N ASN A 144 13.57 -19.89 -7.72
CA ASN A 144 14.89 -19.70 -7.14
C ASN A 144 15.59 -21.03 -6.90
N GLY A 145 14.94 -22.00 -6.24
CA GLY A 145 15.49 -23.34 -6.04
C GLY A 145 16.07 -23.91 -7.33
N HIS A 146 15.25 -23.98 -8.38
CA HIS A 146 15.67 -24.53 -9.67
C HIS A 146 16.71 -23.69 -10.42
N PHE A 147 16.66 -22.35 -10.35
CA PHE A 147 17.70 -21.51 -10.95
C PHE A 147 19.05 -21.72 -10.24
N ILE A 148 19.05 -21.73 -8.91
CA ILE A 148 20.23 -21.82 -8.06
C ILE A 148 20.88 -23.21 -8.18
N ASP A 149 20.07 -24.28 -8.09
CA ASP A 149 20.53 -25.66 -8.22
C ASP A 149 21.17 -25.94 -9.59
N ASN A 150 20.69 -25.30 -10.67
CA ASN A 150 21.23 -25.43 -12.03
C ASN A 150 22.30 -24.38 -12.39
N THR A 151 22.86 -23.63 -11.43
CA THR A 151 23.89 -22.61 -11.73
C THR A 151 25.11 -22.71 -10.82
N PHE A 152 24.97 -22.41 -9.52
CA PHE A 152 26.13 -22.14 -8.67
C PHE A 152 26.15 -22.89 -7.33
N VAL A 153 25.24 -23.84 -7.09
CA VAL A 153 25.21 -24.62 -5.84
C VAL A 153 26.46 -25.46 -5.62
N ALA A 154 26.93 -26.19 -6.64
CA ALA A 154 28.08 -27.07 -6.50
C ALA A 154 29.40 -26.29 -6.39
N THR A 155 29.54 -25.20 -7.15
CA THR A 155 30.75 -24.35 -7.16
C THR A 155 30.80 -23.34 -6.02
N HIS A 156 29.65 -22.83 -5.57
CA HIS A 156 29.53 -21.79 -4.54
C HIS A 156 28.52 -22.19 -3.44
N PRO A 157 28.70 -23.35 -2.75
CA PRO A 157 27.79 -23.80 -1.70
C PRO A 157 27.69 -22.81 -0.53
N GLY A 158 28.72 -21.98 -0.35
CA GLY A 158 28.79 -20.93 0.67
C GLY A 158 27.89 -19.72 0.46
N THR A 159 27.18 -19.58 -0.68
CA THR A 159 26.29 -18.41 -0.91
C THR A 159 24.85 -18.65 -0.45
N ILE A 160 24.35 -19.89 -0.51
CA ILE A 160 22.95 -20.25 -0.20
C ILE A 160 22.89 -21.64 0.47
N GLN A 161 23.47 -21.71 1.67
CA GLN A 161 23.51 -22.93 2.48
C GLN A 161 22.12 -23.31 3.01
N ASN A 162 21.77 -24.60 2.93
CA ASN A 162 20.55 -25.13 3.52
C ASN A 162 20.66 -25.13 5.07
N GLY A 163 19.58 -24.75 5.75
CA GLY A 163 19.59 -24.56 7.21
C GLY A 163 20.08 -23.19 7.69
N THR A 164 20.20 -22.21 6.78
CA THR A 164 20.49 -20.80 7.10
C THR A 164 19.28 -19.91 6.78
N PRO A 165 19.14 -18.72 7.40
CA PRO A 165 18.04 -17.79 7.10
C PRO A 165 17.87 -17.46 5.61
N VAL A 166 18.96 -17.31 4.86
CA VAL A 166 18.95 -17.02 3.41
C VAL A 166 18.43 -18.22 2.61
N GLY A 167 18.74 -19.44 3.07
CA GLY A 167 18.30 -20.68 2.44
C GLY A 167 16.76 -20.80 2.30
N ILE A 168 15.97 -19.98 3.01
CA ILE A 168 14.50 -19.98 2.87
C ILE A 168 14.11 -19.72 1.41
N LEU A 169 14.86 -18.84 0.75
CA LEU A 169 14.63 -18.39 -0.63
C LEU A 169 14.91 -19.47 -1.68
N ARG A 170 15.58 -20.57 -1.30
CA ARG A 170 15.84 -21.79 -2.10
C ARG A 170 14.96 -22.97 -1.64
N SER A 171 14.22 -22.81 -0.54
CA SER A 171 13.69 -23.95 0.22
C SER A 171 12.51 -24.66 -0.47
N PRO A 172 12.47 -26.00 -0.50
CA PRO A 172 11.33 -26.80 -0.98
C PRO A 172 9.97 -26.51 -0.33
N ILE A 173 9.96 -25.78 0.80
CA ILE A 173 8.76 -25.22 1.45
C ILE A 173 7.81 -24.57 0.42
N GLY A 174 8.32 -23.88 -0.61
CA GLY A 174 7.50 -23.19 -1.60
C GLY A 174 6.48 -24.09 -2.30
N LEU A 175 6.87 -25.30 -2.70
CA LEU A 175 5.97 -26.25 -3.36
C LEU A 175 4.94 -26.85 -2.36
N VAL A 176 5.35 -27.08 -1.12
CA VAL A 176 4.46 -27.55 -0.04
C VAL A 176 3.41 -26.49 0.30
N LEU A 177 3.79 -25.21 0.40
CA LEU A 177 2.87 -24.09 0.59
C LEU A 177 1.88 -23.96 -0.58
N PHE A 178 2.32 -24.18 -1.82
CA PHE A 178 1.46 -24.15 -3.00
C PHE A 178 0.38 -25.25 -2.94
N TYR A 179 0.74 -26.47 -2.52
CA TYR A 179 -0.21 -27.57 -2.29
C TYR A 179 -1.16 -27.30 -1.12
N MET A 180 -0.66 -26.80 0.02
CA MET A 180 -1.50 -26.40 1.17
C MET A 180 -2.53 -25.34 0.77
N LEU A 181 -2.10 -24.34 0.00
CA LEU A 181 -2.98 -23.28 -0.47
C LEU A 181 -4.00 -23.78 -1.51
N SER A 182 -3.64 -24.76 -2.33
CA SER A 182 -4.56 -25.40 -3.29
C SER A 182 -5.73 -26.08 -2.57
N GLY A 183 -5.46 -26.91 -1.56
CA GLY A 183 -6.49 -27.54 -0.71
C GLY A 183 -7.37 -26.51 0.01
N ARG A 184 -6.75 -25.47 0.58
CA ARG A 184 -7.47 -24.35 1.20
C ARG A 184 -8.45 -23.67 0.25
N LEU A 185 -8.01 -23.31 -0.95
CA LEU A 185 -8.80 -22.54 -1.91
C LEU A 185 -9.95 -23.35 -2.53
N ASN A 186 -9.85 -24.68 -2.56
CA ASN A 186 -10.99 -25.56 -2.85
C ASN A 186 -12.04 -25.52 -1.73
N ALA A 187 -11.62 -25.64 -0.47
CA ALA A 187 -12.51 -25.74 0.69
C ALA A 187 -13.17 -24.39 1.09
N THR A 188 -12.46 -23.27 0.92
CA THR A 188 -12.83 -21.95 1.48
C THR A 188 -14.25 -21.50 1.12
N SER A 189 -14.70 -21.67 -0.13
CA SER A 189 -16.04 -21.19 -0.54
C SER A 189 -17.18 -21.93 0.16
N TYR A 190 -17.01 -23.24 0.36
CA TYR A 190 -18.03 -24.09 0.97
C TYR A 190 -18.12 -23.84 2.48
N PHE A 191 -16.99 -23.79 3.19
CA PHE A 191 -16.98 -23.46 4.61
C PHE A 191 -17.48 -22.02 4.88
N ARG A 192 -17.17 -21.05 4.02
CA ARG A 192 -17.73 -19.69 4.12
C ARG A 192 -19.25 -19.68 3.97
N ASN A 193 -19.81 -20.42 3.01
CA ASN A 193 -21.26 -20.50 2.85
C ASN A 193 -21.94 -21.17 4.06
N LYS A 194 -21.34 -22.23 4.62
CA LYS A 194 -21.80 -22.87 5.87
C LYS A 194 -21.77 -21.90 7.07
N ALA A 195 -20.69 -21.12 7.21
CA ALA A 195 -20.56 -20.12 8.28
C ALA A 195 -21.56 -18.96 8.15
N LEU A 196 -21.97 -18.62 6.93
CA LEU A 196 -23.01 -17.62 6.63
C LEU A 196 -24.44 -18.19 6.64
N GLY A 197 -24.65 -19.44 7.05
CA GLY A 197 -25.97 -20.10 7.07
C GLY A 197 -26.61 -20.29 5.69
N ARG A 198 -25.85 -20.18 4.60
CA ARG A 198 -26.37 -20.27 3.23
C ARG A 198 -26.51 -21.73 2.78
N PRO A 199 -27.58 -22.10 2.05
CA PRO A 199 -27.74 -23.45 1.53
C PRO A 199 -26.58 -23.83 0.59
N ILE A 200 -26.12 -25.08 0.71
CA ILE A 200 -25.00 -25.61 -0.06
C ILE A 200 -25.57 -26.46 -1.20
N ILE A 201 -25.34 -26.02 -2.44
CA ILE A 201 -25.82 -26.73 -3.64
C ILE A 201 -24.82 -27.84 -3.97
N TRP A 202 -25.07 -29.05 -3.46
CA TRP A 202 -24.15 -30.20 -3.58
C TRP A 202 -23.91 -30.67 -5.03
N SER A 203 -24.86 -30.47 -5.95
CA SER A 203 -24.70 -30.79 -7.37
C SER A 203 -23.60 -29.98 -8.08
N VAL A 204 -23.11 -28.90 -7.46
CA VAL A 204 -21.97 -28.11 -7.98
C VAL A 204 -20.62 -28.78 -7.63
N VAL A 205 -20.56 -29.76 -6.72
CA VAL A 205 -19.29 -30.43 -6.37
C VAL A 205 -18.75 -31.28 -7.54
N PRO A 206 -19.51 -32.16 -8.20
CA PRO A 206 -19.06 -32.86 -9.40
C PRO A 206 -18.65 -31.89 -10.53
N GLU A 207 -19.44 -30.84 -10.75
CA GLU A 207 -19.13 -29.79 -11.73
C GLU A 207 -17.78 -29.12 -11.42
N ALA A 208 -17.50 -28.81 -10.16
CA ALA A 208 -16.24 -28.22 -9.71
C ALA A 208 -15.05 -29.20 -9.80
N MET A 209 -15.27 -30.50 -9.62
CA MET A 209 -14.24 -31.53 -9.78
C MET A 209 -13.81 -31.66 -11.25
N VAL A 210 -14.76 -31.90 -12.16
CA VAL A 210 -14.51 -32.01 -13.62
C VAL A 210 -13.84 -30.74 -14.15
N ARG A 211 -14.41 -29.58 -13.83
CA ARG A 211 -13.92 -28.26 -14.27
C ARG A 211 -12.46 -28.00 -13.88
N ARG A 212 -12.10 -28.26 -12.61
CA ARG A 212 -10.74 -28.03 -12.09
C ARG A 212 -9.72 -29.01 -12.66
N ALA A 213 -10.10 -30.29 -12.77
CA ALA A 213 -9.27 -31.32 -13.39
C ALA A 213 -8.94 -30.99 -14.85
N LEU A 214 -9.98 -30.74 -15.65
CA LEU A 214 -9.86 -30.46 -17.08
C LEU A 214 -9.05 -29.18 -17.37
N ARG A 215 -9.25 -28.10 -16.58
CA ARG A 215 -8.44 -26.88 -16.69
C ARG A 215 -6.95 -27.16 -16.48
N LEU A 216 -6.61 -27.92 -15.43
CA LEU A 216 -5.21 -28.20 -15.08
C LEU A 216 -4.54 -29.07 -16.16
N LEU A 217 -5.23 -30.11 -16.63
CA LEU A 217 -4.75 -31.00 -17.68
C LEU A 217 -4.60 -30.29 -19.05
N ILE A 218 -5.48 -29.34 -19.39
CA ILE A 218 -5.33 -28.53 -20.61
C ILE A 218 -4.07 -27.66 -20.56
N VAL A 219 -3.87 -26.92 -19.46
CA VAL A 219 -2.71 -26.01 -19.34
C VAL A 219 -1.39 -26.79 -19.29
N GLY A 220 -1.36 -27.90 -18.54
CA GLY A 220 -0.21 -28.80 -18.49
C GLY A 220 0.06 -29.49 -19.82
N GLY A 221 -0.95 -30.12 -20.43
CA GLY A 221 -0.81 -30.87 -21.67
C GLY A 221 -0.36 -30.00 -22.85
N ALA A 222 -0.93 -28.80 -22.99
CA ALA A 222 -0.49 -27.85 -24.02
C ALA A 222 0.98 -27.42 -23.83
N TRP A 223 1.45 -27.26 -22.58
CA TRP A 223 2.86 -26.96 -22.35
C TRP A 223 3.78 -28.17 -22.54
N LEU A 224 3.32 -29.40 -22.23
CA LEU A 224 4.08 -30.61 -22.55
C LEU A 224 4.27 -30.76 -24.07
N VAL A 225 3.27 -30.41 -24.89
CA VAL A 225 3.43 -30.36 -26.36
C VAL A 225 4.52 -29.34 -26.74
N ILE A 226 4.49 -28.12 -26.18
CA ILE A 226 5.52 -27.10 -26.41
C ILE A 226 6.91 -27.63 -26.00
N GLN A 227 7.04 -28.18 -24.80
CA GLN A 227 8.30 -28.68 -24.24
C GLN A 227 8.90 -29.86 -25.04
N LYS A 228 8.06 -30.73 -25.61
CA LYS A 228 8.52 -31.80 -26.51
C LYS A 228 8.92 -31.24 -27.88
N VAL A 229 8.23 -30.22 -28.40
CA VAL A 229 8.69 -29.50 -29.60
C VAL A 229 10.02 -28.78 -29.34
N GLU A 230 10.21 -28.12 -28.20
CA GLU A 230 11.48 -27.48 -27.80
C GLU A 230 12.66 -28.48 -27.82
N CYS A 231 12.46 -29.71 -27.33
CA CYS A 231 13.43 -30.80 -27.48
C CYS A 231 13.75 -31.08 -28.96
N GLY A 232 12.71 -31.32 -29.78
CA GLY A 232 12.87 -31.64 -31.21
C GLY A 232 13.40 -30.50 -32.08
N THR A 233 13.47 -29.27 -31.57
CA THR A 233 14.03 -28.10 -32.26
C THR A 233 15.42 -27.68 -31.74
N HIS A 234 16.14 -28.54 -31.01
CA HIS A 234 17.50 -28.26 -30.51
C HIS A 234 17.59 -27.00 -29.60
N ALA A 235 16.50 -26.61 -28.95
CA ALA A 235 16.44 -25.37 -28.18
C ALA A 235 17.33 -25.38 -26.91
N PHE A 236 17.72 -26.57 -26.45
CA PHE A 236 18.44 -26.77 -25.20
C PHE A 236 19.95 -27.06 -25.38
N ASP A 237 20.48 -27.08 -26.60
CA ASP A 237 21.86 -27.48 -26.88
C ASP A 237 22.92 -26.63 -26.16
N GLN A 238 22.58 -25.37 -25.84
CA GLN A 238 23.43 -24.47 -25.05
C GLN A 238 23.56 -24.86 -23.57
N THR A 239 22.71 -25.72 -23.01
CA THR A 239 22.82 -26.12 -21.59
C THR A 239 24.16 -26.82 -21.32
N VAL A 240 24.56 -27.72 -22.23
CA VAL A 240 25.84 -28.45 -22.17
C VAL A 240 27.04 -27.50 -22.25
N ILE A 241 26.95 -26.45 -23.06
CA ILE A 241 28.01 -25.43 -23.20
C ILE A 241 28.08 -24.52 -21.95
N ALA A 242 26.94 -24.15 -21.38
CA ALA A 242 26.88 -23.36 -20.16
C ALA A 242 27.36 -24.17 -18.94
N GLU A 243 27.03 -25.47 -18.86
CA GLU A 243 27.45 -26.36 -17.78
C GLU A 243 28.97 -26.59 -17.75
N GLY A 244 29.64 -26.62 -18.91
CA GLY A 244 31.10 -26.62 -18.97
C GLY A 244 31.77 -25.40 -18.30
N TRP A 245 31.03 -24.30 -18.12
CA TRP A 245 31.48 -23.08 -17.41
C TRP A 245 30.91 -22.96 -15.99
N LEU A 246 29.65 -23.35 -15.76
CA LEU A 246 28.98 -23.29 -14.47
C LEU A 246 29.41 -24.40 -13.50
N GLN A 247 29.75 -25.58 -14.05
CA GLN A 247 30.15 -26.78 -13.31
C GLN A 247 29.16 -27.13 -12.19
N SER A 248 27.86 -27.04 -12.49
CA SER A 248 26.77 -27.14 -11.51
C SER A 248 26.47 -28.57 -11.05
N GLY A 249 26.84 -29.57 -11.86
CA GLY A 249 26.46 -30.97 -11.72
C GLY A 249 25.02 -31.29 -12.15
N ASN A 250 24.20 -30.26 -12.46
CA ASN A 250 22.76 -30.39 -12.65
C ASN A 250 22.26 -29.89 -14.03
N LEU A 251 22.92 -28.90 -14.63
CA LEU A 251 22.55 -28.31 -15.93
C LEU A 251 22.97 -29.19 -17.13
N GLY A 252 22.67 -30.49 -17.06
CA GLY A 252 22.87 -31.40 -18.20
C GLY A 252 21.97 -31.05 -19.39
N TYR A 253 22.04 -31.88 -20.44
CA TYR A 253 20.95 -31.89 -21.42
C TYR A 253 19.68 -32.45 -20.76
N PRO A 254 18.51 -31.83 -20.93
CA PRO A 254 17.33 -32.15 -20.13
C PRO A 254 16.83 -33.60 -20.30
N GLN A 255 16.73 -34.32 -19.17
CA GLN A 255 16.33 -35.74 -19.11
C GLN A 255 14.93 -36.05 -19.64
N TRP A 256 14.09 -35.03 -19.84
CA TRP A 256 12.76 -35.16 -20.46
C TRP A 256 12.78 -35.14 -21.98
N CYS A 257 13.92 -34.90 -22.62
CA CYS A 257 14.12 -35.00 -24.06
C CYS A 257 14.70 -36.38 -24.41
N HIS A 258 14.21 -37.01 -25.49
CA HIS A 258 14.70 -38.33 -25.90
C HIS A 258 15.96 -38.19 -26.77
N VAL A 259 17.12 -38.25 -26.12
CA VAL A 259 18.44 -38.29 -26.77
C VAL A 259 18.81 -39.74 -27.08
N ASN A 260 19.19 -40.05 -28.32
CA ASN A 260 19.92 -41.29 -28.59
C ASN A 260 21.44 -41.09 -28.38
N PHE A 261 22.05 -41.92 -27.54
CA PHE A 261 23.48 -41.89 -27.20
C PHE A 261 24.33 -42.88 -28.02
N ASP A 262 23.75 -43.62 -28.97
CA ASP A 262 24.44 -44.63 -29.81
C ASP A 262 25.66 -44.10 -30.61
N ASN A 263 25.85 -42.78 -30.71
CA ASN A 263 27.05 -42.18 -31.31
C ASN A 263 27.49 -40.91 -30.53
N PRO A 264 28.50 -40.99 -29.63
CA PRO A 264 28.81 -39.93 -28.67
C PRO A 264 29.61 -38.78 -29.28
N SER A 265 28.92 -37.87 -29.99
CA SER A 265 29.52 -36.59 -30.40
C SER A 265 29.82 -35.71 -29.18
N PRO A 266 30.98 -35.03 -29.11
CA PRO A 266 31.28 -34.06 -28.05
C PRO A 266 30.47 -32.75 -28.17
N PHE A 267 29.74 -32.55 -29.28
CA PHE A 267 28.87 -31.39 -29.48
C PHE A 267 27.39 -31.83 -29.48
N ALA A 268 26.58 -31.23 -28.61
CA ALA A 268 25.16 -31.55 -28.46
C ALA A 268 24.33 -31.34 -29.74
N SER A 269 24.74 -30.38 -30.59
CA SER A 269 24.14 -30.07 -31.90
C SER A 269 24.12 -31.24 -32.88
N ASN A 270 24.93 -32.28 -32.63
CA ASN A 270 25.07 -33.43 -33.51
C ASN A 270 24.41 -34.68 -32.93
N TRP A 271 23.74 -34.57 -31.77
CA TRP A 271 23.03 -35.69 -31.14
C TRP A 271 21.72 -35.96 -31.87
N GLN A 272 21.37 -37.23 -32.05
CA GLN A 272 20.10 -37.61 -32.66
C GLN A 272 18.97 -37.48 -31.62
N ILE A 273 18.44 -36.27 -31.53
CA ILE A 273 17.26 -35.94 -30.72
C ILE A 273 16.03 -36.07 -31.61
N SER A 274 15.09 -36.93 -31.23
CA SER A 274 13.84 -37.13 -31.95
C SER A 274 12.64 -36.94 -31.03
N THR A 275 11.53 -36.48 -31.58
CA THR A 275 10.26 -36.35 -30.86
C THR A 275 9.16 -36.84 -31.79
N SER A 276 8.65 -38.04 -31.54
CA SER A 276 7.54 -38.58 -32.30
C SER A 276 6.20 -38.09 -31.76
N VAL A 277 5.16 -38.18 -32.60
CA VAL A 277 3.76 -38.00 -32.15
C VAL A 277 3.40 -39.02 -31.07
N GLY A 278 4.02 -40.22 -31.11
CA GLY A 278 3.87 -41.24 -30.08
C GLY A 278 4.37 -40.77 -28.71
N ASP A 279 5.52 -40.11 -28.64
CA ASP A 279 6.10 -39.60 -27.38
C ASP A 279 5.24 -38.50 -26.76
N ILE A 280 4.64 -37.66 -27.60
CA ILE A 280 3.70 -36.62 -27.18
C ILE A 280 2.43 -37.27 -26.60
N VAL A 281 1.84 -38.25 -27.28
CA VAL A 281 0.64 -38.97 -26.81
C VAL A 281 0.93 -39.75 -25.52
N VAL A 282 2.06 -40.47 -25.45
CA VAL A 282 2.50 -41.19 -24.25
C VAL A 282 2.77 -40.24 -23.09
N GLY A 283 3.37 -39.07 -23.34
CA GLY A 283 3.58 -38.04 -22.32
C GLY A 283 2.27 -37.47 -21.77
N LEU A 284 1.30 -37.16 -22.64
CA LEU A 284 -0.04 -36.71 -22.25
C LEU A 284 -0.79 -37.78 -21.43
N LEU A 285 -0.75 -39.04 -21.86
CA LEU A 285 -1.36 -40.15 -21.12
C LEU A 285 -0.68 -40.36 -19.76
N ARG A 286 0.66 -40.36 -19.69
CA ARG A 286 1.43 -40.47 -18.44
C ARG A 286 1.15 -39.32 -17.47
N MET A 287 0.88 -38.10 -17.95
CA MET A 287 0.45 -36.96 -17.11
C MET A 287 -0.97 -37.15 -16.54
N ALA A 288 -1.85 -37.85 -17.26
CA ALA A 288 -3.22 -38.08 -16.79
C ALA A 288 -3.36 -39.29 -15.85
N THR A 289 -2.61 -40.37 -16.07
CA THR A 289 -2.85 -41.67 -15.43
C THR A 289 -1.77 -42.14 -14.46
N ASN A 290 -0.50 -41.81 -14.68
CA ASN A 290 0.59 -42.33 -13.86
C ASN A 290 0.61 -41.63 -12.48
N ARG A 291 1.12 -42.33 -11.46
CA ARG A 291 1.34 -41.84 -10.09
C ARG A 291 2.77 -42.02 -9.59
N ASP A 292 3.64 -42.67 -10.38
CA ASP A 292 5.07 -42.69 -10.11
C ASP A 292 5.67 -41.30 -10.33
N TYR A 293 6.09 -40.70 -9.22
CA TYR A 293 6.76 -39.41 -9.16
C TYR A 293 8.09 -39.39 -9.92
N LEU A 294 8.92 -40.42 -9.76
CA LEU A 294 10.27 -40.43 -10.32
C LEU A 294 10.19 -40.55 -11.85
N GLN A 295 9.38 -41.48 -12.35
CA GLN A 295 9.15 -41.63 -13.78
C GLN A 295 8.46 -40.39 -14.40
N GLN A 296 7.59 -39.67 -13.67
CA GLN A 296 7.01 -38.42 -14.17
C GLN A 296 8.00 -37.25 -14.18
N LEU A 297 8.84 -37.10 -13.16
CA LEU A 297 9.91 -36.09 -13.10
C LEU A 297 10.84 -36.24 -14.30
N LEU A 298 11.27 -37.47 -14.59
CA LEU A 298 12.08 -37.80 -15.76
C LEU A 298 11.36 -37.51 -17.09
N ASN A 299 10.10 -37.96 -17.26
CA ASN A 299 9.42 -37.89 -18.57
C ASN A 299 8.82 -36.52 -18.91
N THR A 300 8.43 -35.75 -17.90
CA THR A 300 7.59 -34.54 -18.04
C THR A 300 8.21 -33.31 -17.39
N SER A 301 9.47 -33.40 -16.93
CA SER A 301 10.09 -32.36 -16.11
C SER A 301 9.19 -32.03 -14.90
N MET A 302 9.22 -30.77 -14.49
CA MET A 302 8.42 -30.19 -13.41
C MET A 302 6.88 -30.34 -13.53
N LEU A 303 6.36 -30.74 -14.70
CA LEU A 303 4.92 -31.00 -14.86
C LEU A 303 4.45 -32.25 -14.09
N TRP A 304 5.37 -33.06 -13.52
CA TRP A 304 5.05 -34.16 -12.60
C TRP A 304 4.07 -33.75 -11.48
N SER A 305 4.18 -32.51 -10.97
CA SER A 305 3.39 -32.01 -9.85
C SER A 305 1.90 -31.81 -10.18
N ILE A 306 1.54 -31.80 -11.47
CA ILE A 306 0.16 -31.72 -11.94
C ILE A 306 -0.66 -32.90 -11.40
N VAL A 307 -0.06 -34.07 -11.20
CA VAL A 307 -0.73 -35.26 -10.67
C VAL A 307 -1.04 -35.15 -9.17
N PRO A 308 -0.09 -34.91 -8.25
CA PRO A 308 -0.43 -34.67 -6.84
C PRO A 308 -1.29 -33.41 -6.65
N GLN A 309 -1.14 -32.38 -7.48
CA GLN A 309 -2.05 -31.22 -7.50
C GLN A 309 -3.48 -31.61 -7.89
N LEU A 310 -3.65 -32.47 -8.90
CA LEU A 310 -4.95 -33.00 -9.33
C LEU A 310 -5.60 -33.86 -8.22
N TRP A 311 -4.91 -34.90 -7.75
CA TRP A 311 -5.45 -35.82 -6.75
C TRP A 311 -5.62 -35.17 -5.37
N GLY A 312 -4.74 -34.25 -4.99
CA GLY A 312 -4.86 -33.41 -3.78
C GLY A 312 -6.04 -32.43 -3.83
N MET A 313 -6.30 -31.83 -4.98
CA MET A 313 -7.51 -31.03 -5.17
C MET A 313 -8.78 -31.88 -5.08
N LEU A 314 -8.79 -33.07 -5.69
CA LEU A 314 -9.94 -33.97 -5.72
C LEU A 314 -10.22 -34.59 -4.34
N SER A 315 -9.21 -35.02 -3.59
CA SER A 315 -9.38 -35.62 -2.26
C SER A 315 -10.01 -34.64 -1.27
N VAL A 316 -9.65 -33.35 -1.32
CA VAL A 316 -10.33 -32.29 -0.53
C VAL A 316 -11.79 -32.12 -0.95
N LEU A 317 -12.10 -32.15 -2.26
CA LEU A 317 -13.49 -32.02 -2.74
C LEU A 317 -14.35 -33.25 -2.37
N MET A 318 -13.78 -34.45 -2.35
CA MET A 318 -14.43 -35.69 -1.88
C MET A 318 -14.64 -35.69 -0.36
N LEU A 319 -13.74 -35.06 0.41
CA LEU A 319 -13.84 -34.96 1.87
C LEU A 319 -14.88 -33.93 2.35
N LEU A 320 -15.15 -32.88 1.55
CA LEU A 320 -16.07 -31.80 1.93
C LEU A 320 -17.48 -32.26 2.33
N PRO A 321 -18.20 -33.13 1.57
CA PRO A 321 -19.51 -33.63 1.99
C PRO A 321 -19.51 -34.21 3.41
N ILE A 322 -18.59 -35.14 3.70
CA ILE A 322 -18.49 -35.83 5.00
C ILE A 322 -18.23 -34.82 6.13
N VAL A 323 -17.21 -33.98 5.97
CA VAL A 323 -16.81 -32.99 6.98
C VAL A 323 -17.91 -31.93 7.20
N MET A 324 -18.66 -31.56 6.16
CA MET A 324 -19.67 -30.52 6.27
C MET A 324 -20.97 -30.97 6.94
N TYR A 325 -21.27 -32.27 7.06
CA TYR A 325 -22.36 -32.75 7.93
C TYR A 325 -21.94 -32.86 9.42
N LEU A 326 -20.64 -32.89 9.73
CA LEU A 326 -20.16 -33.07 11.11
C LEU A 326 -20.18 -31.78 11.96
N GLN A 327 -20.40 -31.98 13.27
CA GLN A 327 -20.18 -30.97 14.31
C GLN A 327 -18.69 -30.58 14.39
N PRO A 328 -18.33 -29.34 14.79
CA PRO A 328 -16.95 -28.86 14.77
C PRO A 328 -15.93 -29.75 15.48
N SER A 329 -16.24 -30.24 16.68
CA SER A 329 -15.37 -31.16 17.43
C SER A 329 -15.10 -32.45 16.66
N ARG A 330 -16.16 -33.08 16.14
CA ARG A 330 -16.07 -34.32 15.35
C ARG A 330 -15.30 -34.12 14.04
N ARG A 331 -15.36 -32.93 13.43
CA ARG A 331 -14.53 -32.59 12.26
C ARG A 331 -13.04 -32.58 12.59
N PHE A 332 -12.62 -31.91 13.67
CA PHE A 332 -11.20 -31.84 14.03
C PHE A 332 -10.65 -33.20 14.50
N VAL A 333 -11.45 -34.05 15.12
CA VAL A 333 -11.09 -35.45 15.38
C VAL A 333 -10.91 -36.24 14.07
N LEU A 334 -11.85 -36.13 13.13
CA LEU A 334 -11.72 -36.78 11.81
C LEU A 334 -10.49 -36.27 11.04
N TYR A 335 -10.23 -34.97 11.04
CA TYR A 335 -9.03 -34.39 10.45
C TYR A 335 -7.74 -34.92 11.09
N ALA A 336 -7.68 -35.04 12.42
CA ALA A 336 -6.52 -35.60 13.11
C ALA A 336 -6.28 -37.08 12.74
N LEU A 337 -7.35 -37.90 12.74
CA LEU A 337 -7.27 -39.30 12.30
C LEU A 337 -6.82 -39.42 10.83
N LEU A 338 -7.36 -38.58 9.94
CA LEU A 338 -6.94 -38.55 8.53
C LEU A 338 -5.47 -38.17 8.37
N LEU A 339 -4.97 -37.19 9.12
CA LEU A 339 -3.54 -36.84 9.10
C LEU A 339 -2.65 -37.98 9.63
N ILE A 340 -3.09 -38.72 10.66
CA ILE A 340 -2.37 -39.90 11.18
C ILE A 340 -2.31 -41.01 10.11
N PHE A 341 -3.45 -41.36 9.50
CA PHE A 341 -3.49 -42.39 8.45
C PHE A 341 -2.73 -41.96 7.19
N GLN A 342 -2.82 -40.70 6.78
CA GLN A 342 -2.06 -40.17 5.63
C GLN A 342 -0.56 -40.12 5.91
N GLY A 343 -0.14 -39.79 7.14
CA GLY A 343 1.25 -39.84 7.57
C GLY A 343 1.80 -41.27 7.57
N TYR A 344 1.07 -42.21 8.16
CA TYR A 344 1.43 -43.63 8.18
C TYR A 344 1.51 -44.25 6.77
N THR A 345 0.67 -43.78 5.83
CA THR A 345 0.69 -44.20 4.42
C THR A 345 1.53 -43.28 3.50
N TYR A 346 2.39 -42.44 4.09
CA TYR A 346 3.36 -41.55 3.40
C TYR A 346 2.75 -40.74 2.22
N ASN A 347 1.53 -40.24 2.43
CA ASN A 347 0.62 -39.83 1.37
C ASN A 347 0.80 -38.36 0.94
N GLN A 348 0.98 -38.08 -0.36
CA GLN A 348 1.13 -36.71 -0.91
C GLN A 348 -0.08 -35.78 -0.69
N ASN A 349 -1.22 -36.30 -0.22
CA ASN A 349 -2.41 -35.48 0.07
C ASN A 349 -2.33 -34.68 1.39
N ILE A 350 -1.38 -34.97 2.30
CA ILE A 350 -1.26 -34.31 3.62
C ILE A 350 -1.28 -32.76 3.53
N PRO A 351 -0.51 -32.10 2.63
CA PRO A 351 -0.56 -30.64 2.50
C PRO A 351 -1.97 -30.12 2.19
N PHE A 352 -2.69 -30.79 1.30
CA PHE A 352 -4.05 -30.39 0.90
C PHE A 352 -5.05 -30.54 2.05
N THR A 353 -4.90 -31.59 2.88
CA THR A 353 -5.66 -31.77 4.12
C THR A 353 -5.36 -30.66 5.14
N VAL A 354 -4.09 -30.30 5.36
CA VAL A 354 -3.70 -29.13 6.19
C VAL A 354 -4.30 -27.82 5.65
N GLY A 355 -4.34 -27.68 4.32
CA GLY A 355 -5.02 -26.59 3.62
C GLY A 355 -6.51 -26.47 3.97
N ALA A 356 -7.23 -27.59 3.91
CA ALA A 356 -8.65 -27.66 4.25
C ALA A 356 -8.92 -27.39 5.75
N ILE A 357 -8.05 -27.89 6.64
CA ILE A 357 -8.10 -27.62 8.09
C ILE A 357 -7.99 -26.12 8.36
N ALA A 358 -7.03 -25.43 7.72
CA ALA A 358 -6.86 -23.98 7.87
C ALA A 358 -8.07 -23.19 7.33
N ALA A 359 -8.72 -23.67 6.25
CA ALA A 359 -9.94 -23.07 5.73
C ALA A 359 -11.12 -23.19 6.72
N ASP A 360 -11.29 -24.36 7.37
CA ASP A 360 -12.34 -24.55 8.38
C ASP A 360 -12.03 -23.77 9.69
N LEU A 361 -10.78 -23.76 10.16
CA LEU A 361 -10.37 -22.97 11.35
C LEU A 361 -10.70 -21.47 11.21
N LYS A 362 -10.47 -20.90 10.03
CA LYS A 362 -10.78 -19.48 9.74
C LYS A 362 -12.29 -19.27 9.53
N ALA A 363 -12.97 -20.13 8.79
CA ALA A 363 -14.41 -20.01 8.52
C ALA A 363 -15.30 -20.30 9.73
N SER A 364 -14.96 -21.27 10.57
CA SER A 364 -15.63 -21.54 11.86
C SER A 364 -15.27 -20.51 12.95
N GLY A 365 -14.42 -19.53 12.64
CA GLY A 365 -14.09 -18.38 13.49
C GLY A 365 -13.27 -18.71 14.73
N TYR A 366 -12.59 -19.86 14.79
CA TYR A 366 -11.80 -20.27 15.97
C TYR A 366 -10.62 -19.33 16.22
N ILE A 367 -9.92 -18.91 15.15
CA ILE A 367 -8.81 -17.95 15.23
C ILE A 367 -9.28 -16.62 15.82
N LYS A 368 -10.46 -16.12 15.38
CA LYS A 368 -11.10 -14.91 15.91
C LYS A 368 -11.50 -15.05 17.38
N LYS A 369 -12.15 -16.15 17.75
CA LYS A 369 -12.53 -16.44 19.15
C LYS A 369 -11.32 -16.55 20.07
N PHE A 370 -10.19 -17.08 19.59
CA PHE A 370 -8.95 -17.13 20.35
C PHE A 370 -8.37 -15.72 20.60
N ASN A 371 -8.29 -14.90 19.54
CA ASN A 371 -7.89 -13.49 19.63
C ASN A 371 -8.75 -12.71 20.65
N GLN A 372 -10.07 -12.87 20.58
CA GLN A 372 -11.03 -12.21 21.46
C GLN A 372 -10.99 -12.72 22.92
N LYS A 373 -10.71 -14.01 23.15
CA LYS A 373 -10.67 -14.58 24.51
C LYS A 373 -9.42 -14.17 25.30
N SER A 374 -8.25 -14.15 24.66
CA SER A 374 -7.03 -13.63 25.30
C SER A 374 -6.03 -13.15 24.26
N ARG A 375 -5.99 -11.84 24.09
CA ARG A 375 -5.10 -11.14 23.16
C ARG A 375 -3.62 -11.37 23.47
N ILE A 376 -3.26 -11.50 24.74
CA ILE A 376 -1.88 -11.82 25.16
C ILE A 376 -1.54 -13.25 24.71
N ALA A 377 -2.39 -14.24 25.00
CA ALA A 377 -2.15 -15.62 24.57
C ALA A 377 -2.08 -15.77 23.04
N PHE A 378 -2.88 -15.01 22.30
CA PHE A 378 -2.80 -14.94 20.83
C PHE A 378 -1.43 -14.43 20.37
N LEU A 379 -0.97 -13.29 20.89
CA LEU A 379 0.32 -12.71 20.52
C LEU A 379 1.51 -13.59 20.97
N THR A 380 1.45 -14.18 22.16
CA THR A 380 2.45 -15.15 22.62
C THR A 380 2.50 -16.37 21.72
N THR A 381 1.36 -16.83 21.18
CA THR A 381 1.32 -17.94 20.21
C THR A 381 1.88 -17.52 18.85
N GLU A 382 1.59 -16.30 18.37
CA GLU A 382 2.19 -15.76 17.14
C GLU A 382 3.72 -15.67 17.26
N VAL A 383 4.23 -15.15 18.38
CA VAL A 383 5.66 -15.08 18.68
C VAL A 383 6.28 -16.47 18.86
N ALA A 384 5.59 -17.42 19.50
CA ALA A 384 6.08 -18.79 19.65
C ALA A 384 6.15 -19.54 18.31
N LEU A 385 5.19 -19.35 17.40
CA LEU A 385 5.22 -19.91 16.06
C LEU A 385 6.37 -19.30 15.22
N ALA A 386 6.57 -17.98 15.31
CA ALA A 386 7.69 -17.30 14.68
C ALA A 386 9.04 -17.78 15.22
N ALA A 387 9.20 -17.87 16.54
CA ALA A 387 10.42 -18.33 17.20
C ALA A 387 10.71 -19.81 16.88
N PHE A 388 9.70 -20.68 16.88
CA PHE A 388 9.84 -22.08 16.47
C PHE A 388 10.24 -22.17 14.99
N PHE A 389 9.61 -21.42 14.10
CA PHE A 389 9.95 -21.42 12.69
C PHE A 389 11.40 -20.98 12.45
N VAL A 390 11.83 -19.87 13.04
CA VAL A 390 13.21 -19.37 12.92
C VAL A 390 14.21 -20.34 13.55
N ALA A 391 13.95 -20.83 14.77
CA ALA A 391 14.86 -21.74 15.46
C ALA A 391 15.00 -23.08 14.72
N ALA A 392 13.89 -23.70 14.31
CA ALA A 392 13.94 -24.96 13.58
C ALA A 392 14.59 -24.79 12.19
N PHE A 393 14.30 -23.70 11.48
CA PHE A 393 14.87 -23.47 10.15
C PHE A 393 16.37 -23.13 10.19
N CYS A 394 16.85 -22.42 11.22
CA CYS A 394 18.26 -22.09 11.40
C CYS A 394 19.07 -23.17 12.14
N TYR A 395 18.40 -24.19 12.72
CA TYR A 395 19.04 -25.26 13.48
C TYR A 395 18.69 -26.64 12.89
N ASN A 396 19.32 -26.90 11.73
CA ASN A 396 19.20 -28.14 10.95
C ASN A 396 19.28 -29.46 11.77
N PRO A 397 20.10 -29.60 12.85
CA PRO A 397 20.19 -30.84 13.62
C PRO A 397 18.88 -31.31 14.29
N ILE A 398 17.89 -30.43 14.50
CA ILE A 398 16.55 -30.86 14.96
C ILE A 398 15.82 -31.61 13.83
N PHE A 399 15.79 -31.07 12.61
CA PHE A 399 15.08 -31.70 11.49
C PHE A 399 15.73 -33.00 11.03
N ILE A 400 17.07 -33.06 10.99
CA ILE A 400 17.79 -34.31 10.68
C ILE A 400 17.39 -35.41 11.68
N LYS A 401 17.34 -35.11 12.98
CA LYS A 401 16.93 -36.07 14.02
C LYS A 401 15.46 -36.48 13.91
N ILE A 402 14.56 -35.58 13.51
CA ILE A 402 13.15 -35.90 13.25
C ILE A 402 13.03 -36.86 12.05
N ASP A 403 13.69 -36.54 10.93
CA ASP A 403 13.58 -37.32 9.71
C ASP A 403 14.25 -38.70 9.83
N THR A 404 15.44 -38.80 10.44
CA THR A 404 16.08 -40.09 10.76
C THR A 404 15.28 -40.89 11.80
N GLY A 405 14.68 -40.24 12.80
CA GLY A 405 13.84 -40.89 13.80
C GLY A 405 12.50 -41.41 13.25
N LEU A 406 12.03 -40.85 12.14
CA LEU A 406 10.84 -41.33 11.43
C LEU A 406 11.20 -42.43 10.41
N GLN A 407 12.36 -42.35 9.75
CA GLN A 407 12.84 -43.39 8.83
C GLN A 407 12.81 -44.78 9.48
N SER A 408 13.38 -44.92 10.68
CA SER A 408 13.46 -46.20 11.42
C SER A 408 12.12 -46.79 11.87
N ILE A 409 11.02 -46.04 11.78
CA ILE A 409 9.66 -46.51 12.07
C ILE A 409 8.97 -47.02 10.78
N THR A 410 9.44 -46.59 9.61
CA THR A 410 8.75 -46.80 8.32
C THR A 410 9.29 -47.96 7.48
N ASP A 411 10.49 -48.47 7.75
CA ASP A 411 11.10 -49.53 6.94
C ASP A 411 10.45 -50.90 7.20
N ARG A 412 9.50 -51.28 6.34
CA ARG A 412 8.95 -52.64 6.31
C ARG A 412 8.53 -53.06 4.90
N ASP A 413 9.36 -53.89 4.29
CA ASP A 413 9.07 -54.69 3.10
C ASP A 413 8.58 -53.88 1.87
N GLY A 414 9.12 -52.67 1.68
CA GLY A 414 9.01 -51.89 0.43
C GLY A 414 7.63 -51.33 0.07
N VAL A 415 6.58 -51.61 0.86
CA VAL A 415 5.21 -51.08 0.66
C VAL A 415 4.98 -49.78 1.44
N LEU A 416 5.73 -49.58 2.52
CA LEU A 416 5.80 -48.36 3.32
C LEU A 416 7.29 -48.05 3.58
N GLY A 417 7.66 -46.77 3.64
CA GLY A 417 9.05 -46.34 3.81
C GLY A 417 9.29 -44.86 3.51
N TYR A 418 10.11 -44.20 4.33
CA TYR A 418 10.68 -42.88 4.02
C TYR A 418 12.17 -43.01 3.66
N ASN A 419 12.51 -42.82 2.39
CA ASN A 419 13.90 -42.64 1.98
C ASN A 419 14.29 -41.15 2.08
N ILE A 420 15.30 -40.83 2.89
CA ILE A 420 15.80 -39.45 3.08
C ILE A 420 16.58 -38.96 1.84
N THR A 421 17.14 -39.86 1.01
CA THR A 421 17.90 -39.46 -0.20
C THR A 421 17.01 -39.07 -1.38
N GLU A 422 15.71 -39.39 -1.35
CA GLU A 422 14.76 -39.07 -2.41
C GLU A 422 13.88 -37.86 -2.05
N PHE A 423 14.17 -36.71 -2.67
CA PHE A 423 13.33 -35.53 -2.50
C PHE A 423 11.91 -35.80 -3.02
N THR A 424 10.92 -35.83 -2.13
CA THR A 424 9.51 -36.07 -2.45
C THR A 424 8.63 -34.97 -1.83
N ALA A 425 8.32 -33.94 -2.61
CA ALA A 425 7.60 -32.77 -2.10
C ALA A 425 6.23 -33.14 -1.53
N GLY A 426 5.96 -32.70 -0.30
CA GLY A 426 4.73 -33.00 0.44
C GLY A 426 4.69 -34.34 1.15
N ARG A 427 5.72 -35.20 1.02
CA ARG A 427 5.89 -36.40 1.86
C ARG A 427 6.91 -36.22 2.99
N MET A 428 8.01 -35.49 2.73
CA MET A 428 9.08 -35.24 3.73
C MET A 428 8.55 -34.53 5.01
N PRO A 429 8.68 -35.13 6.21
CA PRO A 429 8.07 -34.62 7.45
C PRO A 429 8.61 -33.26 7.89
N SER A 430 9.93 -33.07 7.90
CA SER A 430 10.61 -31.81 8.23
C SER A 430 10.03 -30.61 7.47
N TYR A 431 10.05 -30.66 6.13
CA TYR A 431 9.48 -29.61 5.27
C TYR A 431 7.97 -29.44 5.44
N LEU A 432 7.22 -30.51 5.73
CA LEU A 432 5.78 -30.44 5.96
C LEU A 432 5.43 -29.71 7.27
N ILE A 433 6.10 -30.05 8.37
CA ILE A 433 5.94 -29.37 9.67
C ILE A 433 6.30 -27.89 9.52
N MET A 434 7.43 -27.60 8.89
CA MET A 434 7.95 -26.25 8.70
C MET A 434 7.04 -25.38 7.81
N ALA A 435 6.58 -25.90 6.67
CA ALA A 435 5.60 -25.23 5.83
C ALA A 435 4.27 -25.03 6.57
N GLY A 436 3.84 -26.01 7.37
CA GLY A 436 2.64 -25.94 8.20
C GLY A 436 2.72 -24.83 9.25
N VAL A 437 3.83 -24.74 10.01
CA VAL A 437 4.03 -23.67 11.00
C VAL A 437 4.07 -22.30 10.34
N LEU A 438 4.82 -22.13 9.24
CA LEU A 438 4.88 -20.86 8.50
C LEU A 438 3.50 -20.45 7.98
N TYR A 439 2.72 -21.41 7.47
CA TYR A 439 1.38 -21.20 6.97
C TYR A 439 0.38 -20.85 8.08
N PHE A 440 0.41 -21.53 9.22
CA PHE A 440 -0.44 -21.18 10.38
C PHE A 440 -0.05 -19.85 11.02
N TRP A 441 1.25 -19.54 11.11
CA TRP A 441 1.74 -18.24 11.54
C TRP A 441 1.24 -17.12 10.63
N LEU A 442 1.37 -17.30 9.30
CA LEU A 442 0.83 -16.37 8.30
C LEU A 442 -0.70 -16.23 8.43
N GLU A 443 -1.43 -17.31 8.71
CA GLU A 443 -2.89 -17.27 8.88
C GLU A 443 -3.36 -16.53 10.14
N MET A 444 -2.54 -16.52 11.20
CA MET A 444 -2.77 -15.70 12.40
C MET A 444 -2.30 -14.25 12.21
N SER A 445 -1.15 -14.05 11.57
CA SER A 445 -0.50 -12.75 11.48
C SER A 445 -1.09 -11.86 10.38
N VAL A 446 -1.84 -10.83 10.78
CA VAL A 446 -2.35 -9.81 9.85
C VAL A 446 -1.22 -8.99 9.22
N VAL A 447 -0.07 -8.90 9.89
CA VAL A 447 1.13 -8.20 9.41
C VAL A 447 1.78 -8.96 8.25
N LEU A 448 1.92 -10.29 8.38
CA LEU A 448 2.34 -11.12 7.23
C LEU A 448 1.30 -11.11 6.11
N GLN A 449 -0.01 -11.20 6.42
CA GLN A 449 -1.06 -11.11 5.39
C GLN A 449 -1.02 -9.77 4.62
N TRP A 450 -0.61 -8.67 5.26
CA TRP A 450 -0.38 -7.39 4.58
C TRP A 450 0.86 -7.41 3.68
N LEU A 451 2.01 -7.88 4.19
CA LEU A 451 3.27 -7.96 3.43
C LEU A 451 3.13 -8.84 2.19
N VAL A 452 2.60 -10.04 2.38
CA VAL A 452 2.34 -11.01 1.32
C VAL A 452 1.23 -10.51 0.40
N GLY A 453 0.27 -9.75 0.93
CA GLY A 453 -0.78 -9.06 0.18
C GLY A 453 -0.32 -7.83 -0.64
N ASN A 454 0.98 -7.57 -0.78
CA ASN A 454 1.49 -6.49 -1.63
C ASN A 454 1.21 -6.77 -3.14
N TRP A 455 1.14 -5.70 -3.94
CA TRP A 455 0.69 -5.75 -5.34
C TRP A 455 1.58 -6.64 -6.22
N ALA A 456 2.90 -6.64 -5.99
CA ALA A 456 3.86 -7.41 -6.78
C ALA A 456 3.67 -8.92 -6.58
N PHE A 457 3.60 -9.38 -5.33
CA PHE A 457 3.32 -10.78 -5.01
C PHE A 457 1.94 -11.22 -5.51
N LYS A 458 0.91 -10.36 -5.42
CA LYS A 458 -0.40 -10.61 -6.04
C LYS A 458 -0.35 -10.71 -7.55
N ALA A 459 0.44 -9.88 -8.23
CA ALA A 459 0.57 -9.89 -9.69
C ALA A 459 1.19 -11.21 -10.18
N LEU A 460 2.27 -11.67 -9.54
CA LEU A 460 2.87 -12.97 -9.78
C LEU A 460 1.93 -14.12 -9.39
N GLY A 461 1.24 -13.99 -8.25
CA GLY A 461 0.28 -14.97 -7.74
C GLY A 461 -0.89 -15.28 -8.66
N ARG A 462 -1.41 -14.26 -9.35
CA ARG A 462 -2.48 -14.39 -10.34
C ARG A 462 -2.06 -15.14 -11.60
N VAL A 463 -0.77 -15.11 -11.95
CA VAL A 463 -0.21 -15.85 -13.09
C VAL A 463 0.50 -17.15 -12.66
N ALA A 464 0.47 -17.50 -11.37
CA ALA A 464 1.28 -18.56 -10.78
C ALA A 464 1.14 -19.93 -11.44
N LEU A 465 -0.04 -20.30 -11.98
CA LEU A 465 -0.20 -21.55 -12.71
C LEU A 465 0.61 -21.55 -14.03
N GLY A 466 0.56 -20.46 -14.79
CA GLY A 466 1.35 -20.32 -16.02
C GLY A 466 2.84 -20.30 -15.70
N PHE A 467 3.24 -19.49 -14.70
CA PHE A 467 4.62 -19.36 -14.23
C PHE A 467 5.19 -20.70 -13.77
N TYR A 468 4.39 -21.45 -13.00
CA TYR A 468 4.79 -22.77 -12.52
C TYR A 468 5.11 -23.73 -13.69
N VAL A 469 4.24 -23.74 -14.70
CA VAL A 469 4.31 -24.68 -15.83
C VAL A 469 5.42 -24.32 -16.82
N CYS A 470 5.65 -23.03 -17.10
CA CYS A 470 6.65 -22.61 -18.11
C CYS A 470 8.08 -22.47 -17.58
N GLN A 471 8.31 -22.45 -16.26
CA GLN A 471 9.63 -22.08 -15.72
C GLN A 471 10.79 -22.99 -16.15
N MET A 472 10.58 -24.29 -16.35
CA MET A 472 11.67 -25.20 -16.76
C MET A 472 12.13 -24.97 -18.21
N SER A 473 11.18 -24.88 -19.14
CA SER A 473 11.45 -24.48 -20.53
C SER A 473 12.18 -23.14 -20.60
N ILE A 474 11.82 -22.18 -19.74
CA ILE A 474 12.41 -20.84 -19.74
C ILE A 474 13.78 -20.80 -19.06
N ILE A 475 14.00 -21.55 -17.98
CA ILE A 475 15.33 -21.71 -17.38
C ILE A 475 16.24 -22.38 -18.41
N TYR A 476 15.93 -23.58 -18.89
CA TYR A 476 16.81 -24.32 -19.81
C TYR A 476 16.93 -23.66 -21.20
N GLY A 477 15.91 -22.93 -21.67
CA GLY A 477 15.90 -22.28 -22.98
C GLY A 477 16.39 -20.83 -23.03
N ILE A 478 16.48 -20.10 -21.90
CA ILE A 478 16.96 -18.70 -21.88
C ILE A 478 18.22 -18.55 -21.02
N MET A 479 18.31 -19.22 -19.87
CA MET A 479 19.42 -19.04 -18.94
C MET A 479 20.80 -19.36 -19.57
N PRO A 480 21.02 -20.50 -20.28
CA PRO A 480 22.32 -20.81 -20.86
C PRO A 480 22.82 -19.75 -21.85
N TYR A 481 21.93 -19.25 -22.72
CA TYR A 481 22.24 -18.23 -23.71
C TYR A 481 22.69 -16.92 -23.03
N LEU A 482 22.01 -16.48 -21.97
CA LEU A 482 22.39 -15.30 -21.20
C LEU A 482 23.72 -15.49 -20.47
N VAL A 483 23.91 -16.66 -19.84
CA VAL A 483 25.14 -17.02 -19.13
C VAL A 483 26.36 -16.92 -20.05
N ILE A 484 26.26 -17.48 -21.25
CA ILE A 484 27.29 -17.43 -22.28
C ILE A 484 27.49 -15.98 -22.76
N HIS A 485 26.42 -15.26 -23.08
CA HIS A 485 26.49 -13.88 -23.59
C HIS A 485 27.13 -12.88 -22.61
N PHE A 486 26.86 -12.99 -21.30
CA PHE A 486 27.49 -12.13 -20.30
C PHE A 486 28.94 -12.54 -20.00
N ARG A 487 29.25 -13.85 -20.01
CA ARG A 487 30.63 -14.36 -19.93
C ARG A 487 31.48 -13.81 -21.07
N ASP A 488 30.98 -13.86 -22.30
CA ASP A 488 31.71 -13.43 -23.50
C ASP A 488 31.86 -11.91 -23.60
N ARG A 489 31.12 -11.15 -22.79
CA ARG A 489 31.31 -9.71 -22.56
C ARG A 489 32.19 -9.37 -21.35
N GLY A 490 32.78 -10.36 -20.68
CA GLY A 490 33.69 -10.16 -19.55
C GLY A 490 33.02 -9.75 -18.23
N TYR A 491 31.72 -10.05 -18.04
CA TYR A 491 31.05 -9.79 -16.77
C TYR A 491 31.57 -10.72 -15.67
N THR A 492 31.73 -10.20 -14.44
CA THR A 492 32.08 -11.02 -13.27
C THR A 492 30.99 -12.05 -12.98
N PHE A 493 31.35 -13.18 -12.37
CA PHE A 493 30.45 -14.32 -12.15
C PHE A 493 29.11 -13.91 -11.51
N TRP A 494 29.14 -13.18 -10.39
CA TRP A 494 27.92 -12.73 -9.71
C TRP A 494 27.13 -11.67 -10.51
N SER A 495 27.81 -10.81 -11.28
CA SER A 495 27.12 -9.86 -12.15
C SER A 495 26.40 -10.56 -13.29
N ASN A 496 27.02 -11.59 -13.90
CA ASN A 496 26.39 -12.48 -14.86
C ASN A 496 25.19 -13.22 -14.25
N MET A 497 25.37 -13.90 -13.10
CA MET A 497 24.28 -14.64 -12.44
C MET A 497 23.08 -13.75 -12.10
N TRP A 498 23.31 -12.52 -11.61
CA TRP A 498 22.22 -11.62 -11.24
C TRP A 498 21.48 -11.04 -12.45
N SER A 499 22.21 -10.64 -13.51
CA SER A 499 21.61 -10.20 -14.77
C SER A 499 20.82 -11.33 -15.45
N THR A 500 21.36 -12.53 -15.46
CA THR A 500 20.71 -13.75 -15.95
C THR A 500 19.44 -14.08 -15.14
N TRP A 501 19.50 -14.04 -13.80
CA TRP A 501 18.35 -14.29 -12.92
C TRP A 501 17.22 -13.30 -13.19
N LEU A 502 17.53 -11.99 -13.22
CA LEU A 502 16.55 -10.93 -13.50
C LEU A 502 15.85 -11.15 -14.85
N ILE A 503 16.61 -11.33 -15.94
CA ILE A 503 16.03 -11.45 -17.29
C ILE A 503 15.25 -12.76 -17.44
N THR A 504 15.73 -13.87 -16.87
CA THR A 504 15.04 -15.17 -16.91
C THR A 504 13.74 -15.11 -16.11
N PHE A 505 13.75 -14.51 -14.92
CA PHE A 505 12.57 -14.35 -14.05
C PHE A 505 11.51 -13.43 -14.69
N PHE A 506 11.92 -12.28 -15.25
CA PHE A 506 10.97 -11.39 -15.95
C PHE A 506 10.43 -12.01 -17.24
N SER A 507 11.24 -12.75 -17.99
CA SER A 507 10.77 -13.54 -19.15
C SER A 507 9.74 -14.59 -18.73
N ALA A 508 10.00 -15.33 -17.64
CA ALA A 508 9.05 -16.27 -17.06
C ALA A 508 7.74 -15.58 -16.63
N TYR A 509 7.81 -14.39 -16.03
CA TYR A 509 6.61 -13.61 -15.69
C TYR A 509 5.81 -13.15 -16.92
N VAL A 510 6.47 -12.72 -18.00
CA VAL A 510 5.79 -12.30 -19.24
C VAL A 510 5.11 -13.49 -19.93
N VAL A 511 5.78 -14.63 -20.05
CA VAL A 511 5.20 -15.85 -20.63
C VAL A 511 4.06 -16.38 -19.75
N ALA A 512 4.23 -16.40 -18.43
CA ALA A 512 3.17 -16.73 -17.48
C ALA A 512 1.93 -15.83 -17.61
N TRP A 513 2.16 -14.53 -17.80
CA TRP A 513 1.09 -13.55 -18.01
C TRP A 513 0.34 -13.82 -19.31
N LEU A 514 1.06 -14.13 -20.41
CA LEU A 514 0.46 -14.54 -21.68
C LEU A 514 -0.38 -15.81 -21.52
N ILE A 515 0.17 -16.89 -20.95
CA ILE A 515 -0.54 -18.15 -20.66
C ILE A 515 -1.81 -17.88 -19.84
N SER A 516 -1.70 -17.08 -18.78
CA SER A 516 -2.82 -16.68 -17.93
C SER A 516 -3.87 -15.84 -18.68
N HIS A 517 -3.48 -15.11 -19.72
CA HIS A 517 -4.36 -14.24 -20.51
C HIS A 517 -4.97 -14.90 -21.74
N THR A 518 -4.39 -15.99 -22.25
CA THR A 518 -4.88 -16.73 -23.42
C THR A 518 -5.35 -18.14 -23.02
N LEU A 519 -4.42 -19.08 -22.86
CA LEU A 519 -4.64 -20.51 -22.66
C LEU A 519 -5.46 -20.81 -21.40
N ASP A 520 -5.12 -20.22 -20.26
CA ASP A 520 -5.79 -20.47 -18.98
C ASP A 520 -7.23 -19.92 -18.95
N LYS A 521 -7.48 -18.77 -19.60
CA LYS A 521 -8.84 -18.23 -19.75
C LYS A 521 -9.68 -19.05 -20.71
N TRP A 522 -9.09 -19.53 -21.81
CA TRP A 522 -9.75 -20.48 -22.70
C TRP A 522 -10.08 -21.80 -21.97
N ALA A 523 -9.11 -22.36 -21.25
CA ALA A 523 -9.28 -23.58 -20.45
C ALA A 523 -10.36 -23.43 -19.37
N MET A 524 -10.43 -22.28 -18.68
CA MET A 524 -11.51 -21.97 -17.75
C MET A 524 -12.87 -21.91 -18.44
N LEU A 525 -13.01 -21.21 -19.57
CA LEU A 525 -14.29 -21.10 -20.28
C LEU A 525 -14.75 -22.45 -20.85
N PHE A 526 -13.83 -23.21 -21.44
CA PHE A 526 -14.09 -24.55 -21.96
C PHE A 526 -14.47 -25.53 -20.85
N SER A 527 -13.77 -25.53 -19.71
CA SER A 527 -14.08 -26.45 -18.62
C SER A 527 -15.32 -26.04 -17.80
N ASP A 528 -15.63 -24.74 -17.70
CA ASP A 528 -16.92 -24.23 -17.18
C ASP A 528 -18.11 -24.67 -18.05
N TRP A 529 -17.92 -24.75 -19.37
CA TRP A 529 -18.93 -25.22 -20.32
C TRP A 529 -19.06 -26.75 -20.29
N PHE A 530 -17.96 -27.47 -20.52
CA PHE A 530 -17.93 -28.93 -20.61
C PHE A 530 -18.48 -29.61 -19.35
N ALA A 531 -18.09 -29.13 -18.17
CA ALA A 531 -18.58 -29.68 -16.90
C ALA A 531 -20.10 -29.48 -16.68
N LYS A 532 -20.72 -28.48 -17.32
CA LYS A 532 -22.17 -28.28 -17.27
C LYS A 532 -22.92 -29.14 -18.28
N THR A 533 -22.37 -29.30 -19.48
CA THR A 533 -22.96 -30.13 -20.52
C THR A 533 -22.91 -31.61 -20.13
N ILE A 534 -21.76 -32.16 -19.73
CA ILE A 534 -21.61 -33.59 -19.38
C ILE A 534 -22.39 -34.03 -18.13
N ILE A 535 -22.93 -33.09 -17.34
CA ILE A 535 -23.78 -33.37 -16.16
C ILE A 535 -25.28 -33.28 -16.50
N ARG A 536 -25.64 -32.79 -17.70
CA ARG A 536 -27.03 -32.53 -18.14
C ARG A 536 -27.43 -33.30 -19.39
N GLU A 537 -26.48 -33.54 -20.27
CA GLU A 537 -26.63 -34.16 -21.58
C GLU A 537 -25.80 -35.45 -21.62
N ASP A 538 -26.24 -36.44 -22.40
CA ASP A 538 -25.51 -37.69 -22.53
C ASP A 538 -24.12 -37.46 -23.16
N THR A 539 -23.18 -38.36 -22.92
CA THR A 539 -21.80 -38.34 -23.41
C THR A 539 -21.70 -38.17 -24.92
N VAL A 540 -22.57 -38.84 -25.69
CA VAL A 540 -22.60 -38.77 -27.15
C VAL A 540 -23.04 -37.39 -27.65
N GLU A 541 -24.12 -36.84 -27.07
CA GLU A 541 -24.60 -35.50 -27.47
C GLU A 541 -23.65 -34.40 -26.96
N THR A 542 -23.04 -34.57 -25.78
CA THR A 542 -21.95 -33.72 -25.27
C THR A 542 -20.79 -33.64 -26.27
N LEU A 543 -20.36 -34.78 -26.83
CA LEU A 543 -19.31 -34.83 -27.86
C LEU A 543 -19.76 -34.16 -29.17
N ARG A 544 -21.02 -34.37 -29.59
CA ARG A 544 -21.60 -33.74 -30.78
C ARG A 544 -21.68 -32.21 -30.66
N VAL A 545 -22.18 -31.71 -29.53
CA VAL A 545 -22.23 -30.28 -29.22
C VAL A 545 -20.82 -29.71 -29.08
N SER A 546 -19.86 -30.47 -28.54
CA SER A 546 -18.43 -30.10 -28.54
C SER A 546 -17.87 -29.92 -29.95
N ALA A 547 -18.14 -30.86 -30.86
CA ALA A 547 -17.70 -30.77 -32.25
C ALA A 547 -18.32 -29.57 -32.98
N VAL A 548 -19.64 -29.36 -32.83
CA VAL A 548 -20.36 -28.21 -33.42
C VAL A 548 -19.84 -26.88 -32.86
N ASN A 549 -19.59 -26.79 -31.56
CA ASN A 549 -19.04 -25.57 -30.95
C ASN A 549 -17.57 -25.33 -31.32
N THR A 550 -16.77 -26.38 -31.46
CA THR A 550 -15.38 -26.28 -31.93
C THR A 550 -15.32 -25.80 -33.38
N PHE A 551 -16.15 -26.38 -34.27
CA PHE A 551 -16.30 -25.91 -35.65
C PHE A 551 -16.73 -24.44 -35.71
N ARG A 552 -17.76 -24.05 -34.93
CA ARG A 552 -18.19 -22.64 -34.83
C ARG A 552 -17.11 -21.72 -34.29
N ALA A 553 -16.29 -22.16 -33.33
CA ALA A 553 -15.19 -21.38 -32.77
C ALA A 553 -14.05 -21.18 -33.78
N VAL A 554 -13.71 -22.20 -34.59
CA VAL A 554 -12.70 -22.08 -35.66
C VAL A 554 -13.20 -21.16 -36.79
N VAL A 555 -14.43 -21.34 -37.25
CA VAL A 555 -14.99 -20.61 -38.41
C VAL A 555 -15.38 -19.17 -38.06
N PHE A 556 -16.07 -18.95 -36.95
CA PHE A 556 -16.64 -17.63 -36.59
C PHE A 556 -15.87 -16.91 -35.46
N GLY A 557 -14.97 -17.59 -34.75
CA GLY A 557 -14.20 -17.01 -33.65
C GLY A 557 -13.25 -15.89 -34.08
N PRO A 558 -12.32 -16.10 -35.05
CA PRO A 558 -11.40 -15.05 -35.46
C PRO A 558 -12.09 -13.77 -35.98
N PRO A 559 -13.15 -13.84 -36.82
CA PRO A 559 -13.92 -12.66 -37.22
C PRO A 559 -14.73 -11.99 -36.10
N ALA A 560 -15.03 -12.69 -35.01
CA ALA A 560 -15.69 -12.12 -33.84
C ALA A 560 -14.68 -11.43 -32.90
N VAL A 561 -13.52 -12.05 -32.66
CA VAL A 561 -12.42 -11.45 -31.90
C VAL A 561 -11.93 -10.17 -32.58
N ALA A 562 -11.68 -10.21 -33.89
CA ALA A 562 -11.28 -9.03 -34.67
C ALA A 562 -12.26 -7.86 -34.54
N ARG A 563 -13.58 -8.12 -34.52
CA ARG A 563 -14.61 -7.10 -34.29
C ARG A 563 -14.70 -6.60 -32.85
N ALA A 564 -14.35 -7.42 -31.86
CA ALA A 564 -14.38 -7.05 -30.44
C ALA A 564 -13.15 -6.26 -29.97
N THR A 565 -11.97 -6.54 -30.55
CA THR A 565 -10.69 -5.93 -30.12
C THR A 565 -10.70 -4.40 -30.07
N PRO A 566 -11.21 -3.64 -31.07
CA PRO A 566 -11.22 -2.17 -31.02
C PRO A 566 -12.00 -1.61 -29.82
N GLY A 567 -13.14 -2.21 -29.47
CA GLY A 567 -13.94 -1.82 -28.30
C GLY A 567 -13.23 -2.13 -26.98
N TRP A 568 -12.55 -3.27 -26.89
CA TRP A 568 -11.73 -3.63 -25.74
C TRP A 568 -10.53 -2.69 -25.56
N VAL A 569 -9.80 -2.39 -26.63
CA VAL A 569 -8.68 -1.41 -26.62
C VAL A 569 -9.19 -0.03 -26.20
N LYS A 570 -10.30 0.46 -26.77
CA LYS A 570 -10.89 1.77 -26.41
C LYS A 570 -11.26 1.85 -24.92
N ASN A 571 -11.88 0.81 -24.37
CA ASN A 571 -12.24 0.76 -22.96
C ASN A 571 -11.00 0.68 -22.04
N LYS A 572 -9.96 -0.05 -22.45
CA LYS A 572 -8.69 -0.09 -21.70
C LYS A 572 -7.94 1.23 -21.77
N TRP A 573 -7.89 1.87 -22.93
CA TRP A 573 -7.32 3.20 -23.11
C TRP A 573 -8.04 4.26 -22.26
N ALA A 574 -9.38 4.21 -22.16
CA ALA A 574 -10.13 5.10 -21.27
C ALA A 574 -9.75 4.91 -19.79
N GLN A 575 -9.61 3.66 -19.32
CA GLN A 575 -9.15 3.37 -17.96
C GLN A 575 -7.72 3.89 -17.71
N THR A 576 -6.79 3.68 -18.65
CA THR A 576 -5.43 4.21 -18.54
C THR A 576 -5.41 5.74 -18.58
N LYS A 577 -6.19 6.38 -19.48
CA LYS A 577 -6.31 7.84 -19.57
C LYS A 577 -6.81 8.45 -18.26
N HIS A 578 -7.77 7.81 -17.58
CA HIS A 578 -8.25 8.26 -16.26
C HIS A 578 -7.14 8.19 -15.19
N ILE A 579 -6.37 7.09 -15.14
CA ILE A 579 -5.22 6.96 -14.22
C ILE A 579 -4.17 8.04 -14.49
N VAL A 580 -3.81 8.25 -15.75
CA VAL A 580 -2.86 9.30 -16.18
C VAL A 580 -3.40 10.69 -15.83
N TRP A 581 -4.68 10.97 -16.08
CA TRP A 581 -5.32 12.24 -15.74
C TRP A 581 -5.27 12.52 -14.23
N MET A 582 -5.62 11.54 -13.37
CA MET A 582 -5.51 11.66 -11.92
C MET A 582 -4.07 11.94 -11.46
N MET A 583 -3.06 11.30 -12.07
CA MET A 583 -1.64 11.56 -11.73
C MET A 583 -1.19 12.99 -12.06
N PHE A 584 -1.81 13.65 -13.04
CA PHE A 584 -1.51 15.05 -13.37
C PHE A 584 -2.40 16.07 -12.65
N HIS A 585 -3.64 15.73 -12.28
CA HIS A 585 -4.63 16.67 -11.70
C HIS A 585 -4.82 16.53 -10.17
N TRP A 586 -3.95 15.77 -9.50
CA TRP A 586 -4.06 15.43 -8.06
C TRP A 586 -4.23 16.59 -7.08
N ARG A 587 -3.87 17.83 -7.45
CA ARG A 587 -3.94 19.00 -6.54
C ARG A 587 -5.36 19.54 -6.33
N THR A 588 -6.24 19.46 -7.34
CA THR A 588 -7.61 20.00 -7.31
C THR A 588 -8.52 19.18 -8.22
N MET A 589 -9.43 18.41 -7.63
CA MET A 589 -10.52 17.74 -8.38
C MET A 589 -11.74 18.65 -8.59
N VAL A 590 -11.86 19.69 -7.77
CA VAL A 590 -12.91 20.72 -7.79
C VAL A 590 -12.23 22.06 -7.53
N GLU A 591 -12.75 23.14 -8.11
CA GLU A 591 -12.32 24.50 -7.79
C GLU A 591 -12.70 24.87 -6.35
N ALA A 592 -11.90 25.70 -5.69
CA ALA A 592 -12.22 26.18 -4.35
C ALA A 592 -13.40 27.16 -4.44
N PRO A 593 -14.39 27.11 -3.53
CA PRO A 593 -15.46 28.10 -3.47
C PRO A 593 -14.91 29.51 -3.38
N ALA A 594 -15.47 30.44 -4.16
CA ALA A 594 -15.12 31.85 -4.04
C ALA A 594 -15.45 32.37 -2.62
N PRO A 595 -14.59 33.21 -2.02
CA PRO A 595 -14.93 33.91 -0.79
C PRO A 595 -16.09 34.90 -1.06
N PRO A 596 -16.93 35.23 -0.05
CA PRO A 596 -17.98 36.23 -0.21
C PRO A 596 -17.38 37.58 -0.60
N SER A 597 -18.05 38.31 -1.50
CA SER A 597 -17.56 39.58 -2.03
C SER A 597 -17.72 40.74 -1.04
N HIS A 598 -18.66 40.65 -0.10
CA HIS A 598 -18.89 41.67 0.92
C HIS A 598 -19.47 41.10 2.23
N PRO A 599 -19.10 41.62 3.43
CA PRO A 599 -19.60 41.11 4.72
C PRO A 599 -21.12 41.07 4.87
N MET A 600 -21.83 42.00 4.21
CA MET A 600 -23.29 42.06 4.26
C MET A 600 -23.98 40.83 3.63
N GLU A 601 -23.30 40.10 2.73
CA GLU A 601 -23.82 38.85 2.13
C GLU A 601 -24.03 37.75 3.17
N VAL A 602 -23.31 37.82 4.30
CA VAL A 602 -23.40 36.89 5.43
C VAL A 602 -23.99 37.56 6.68
N GLY A 603 -24.68 38.68 6.50
CA GLY A 603 -25.40 39.40 7.57
C GLY A 603 -24.50 40.22 8.52
N LEU A 604 -23.20 40.35 8.24
CA LEU A 604 -22.28 41.12 9.09
C LEU A 604 -22.23 42.60 8.68
N GLN A 605 -22.24 43.47 9.67
CA GLN A 605 -21.98 44.90 9.52
C GLN A 605 -20.49 45.19 9.69
N MET A 606 -19.98 46.23 9.02
CA MET A 606 -18.54 46.57 9.04
C MET A 606 -18.03 46.98 10.44
N ASN A 607 -18.90 47.48 11.32
CA ASN A 607 -18.61 47.79 12.73
C ASN A 607 -18.39 46.55 13.61
N GLN A 608 -18.82 45.36 13.17
CA GLN A 608 -18.57 44.08 13.85
C GLN A 608 -17.23 43.45 13.42
N LEU A 609 -16.57 44.01 12.41
CA LEU A 609 -15.30 43.51 11.89
C LEU A 609 -14.12 44.26 12.51
N HIS A 610 -13.05 43.50 12.75
CA HIS A 610 -11.76 43.99 13.17
C HIS A 610 -10.74 43.81 12.02
N SER A 611 -9.68 44.60 12.03
CA SER A 611 -8.55 44.40 11.11
C SER A 611 -7.84 43.07 11.44
N THR A 612 -7.27 42.41 10.44
CA THR A 612 -6.39 41.25 10.63
C THR A 612 -4.93 41.65 10.93
N LEU A 613 -4.64 42.95 11.07
CA LEU A 613 -3.30 43.47 11.31
C LEU A 613 -2.90 43.35 12.79
N PHE A 614 -2.00 42.42 13.11
CA PHE A 614 -1.49 42.21 14.46
C PHE A 614 -0.29 43.12 14.76
N ASP A 615 -0.57 44.35 15.19
CA ASP A 615 0.44 45.36 15.58
C ASP A 615 0.64 45.50 17.10
N ALA A 616 0.00 44.64 17.90
CA ALA A 616 0.23 44.60 19.34
C ALA A 616 1.68 44.23 19.68
N ASP A 617 2.29 44.96 20.62
CA ASP A 617 3.57 44.55 21.19
C ASP A 617 3.40 43.31 22.07
N ILE A 618 4.44 42.49 22.07
CA ILE A 618 4.53 41.20 22.79
C ILE A 618 5.92 41.05 23.45
N SER A 619 6.66 42.15 23.61
CA SER A 619 7.99 42.18 24.25
C SER A 619 7.97 41.75 25.72
N ASP A 620 6.79 41.77 26.35
CA ASP A 620 6.53 41.28 27.71
C ASP A 620 6.42 39.75 27.82
N ASP A 621 6.24 39.04 26.71
CA ASP A 621 6.14 37.58 26.65
C ASP A 621 7.51 36.96 26.28
N GLU A 622 8.30 36.61 27.30
CA GLU A 622 9.58 35.89 27.15
C GLU A 622 9.46 34.61 26.31
N GLN A 623 8.29 33.96 26.30
CA GLN A 623 8.09 32.75 25.50
C GLN A 623 7.89 33.10 24.04
N ALA A 624 7.05 34.08 23.72
CA ALA A 624 6.89 34.62 22.37
C ALA A 624 8.19 35.17 21.77
N VAL A 625 9.00 35.90 22.55
CA VAL A 625 10.28 36.44 22.08
C VAL A 625 11.26 35.32 21.70
N ARG A 626 11.33 34.23 22.48
CA ARG A 626 12.15 33.06 22.17
C ARG A 626 11.60 32.30 20.95
N THR A 627 10.28 32.13 20.85
CA THR A 627 9.61 31.52 19.69
C THR A 627 9.87 32.28 18.39
N ARG A 628 9.78 33.62 18.41
CA ARG A 628 10.17 34.49 17.29
C ARG A 628 11.61 34.23 16.82
N TRP A 629 12.54 34.15 17.76
CA TRP A 629 13.95 33.90 17.43
C TRP A 629 14.14 32.51 16.82
N MET A 630 13.51 31.46 17.38
CA MET A 630 13.60 30.09 16.87
C MET A 630 13.01 29.92 15.47
N LEU A 631 11.83 30.49 15.20
CA LEU A 631 11.16 30.40 13.90
C LEU A 631 11.95 31.15 12.81
N ARG A 632 12.58 32.29 13.17
CA ARG A 632 13.55 32.97 12.29
C ARG A 632 14.81 32.14 12.08
N ALA A 633 15.39 31.52 13.11
CA ALA A 633 16.56 30.65 12.96
C ALA A 633 16.26 29.47 12.02
N LEU A 634 15.12 28.80 12.21
CA LEU A 634 14.64 27.70 11.35
C LEU A 634 14.59 28.07 9.86
N SER A 635 14.28 29.34 9.55
CA SER A 635 14.22 29.85 8.18
C SER A 635 15.56 29.76 7.44
N PHE A 636 16.69 29.75 8.16
CA PHE A 636 18.05 29.66 7.59
C PHE A 636 18.70 28.29 7.77
N LEU A 637 18.11 27.38 8.56
CA LEU A 637 18.71 26.08 8.87
C LEU A 637 18.62 25.05 7.74
N ALA A 638 17.78 25.23 6.72
CA ALA A 638 17.52 24.23 5.68
C ALA A 638 18.79 23.61 5.02
N PRO A 639 19.76 24.37 4.48
CA PRO A 639 20.98 23.78 3.91
C PRO A 639 21.86 23.09 4.97
N LEU A 640 21.88 23.60 6.21
CA LEU A 640 22.64 23.00 7.31
C LEU A 640 22.01 21.68 7.78
N GLN A 641 20.68 21.57 7.80
CA GLN A 641 19.97 20.33 8.12
C GLN A 641 20.29 19.23 7.10
N VAL A 642 20.29 19.55 5.81
CA VAL A 642 20.71 18.60 4.75
C VAL A 642 22.18 18.19 4.93
N ALA A 643 23.07 19.15 5.23
CA ALA A 643 24.48 18.85 5.50
C ALA A 643 24.66 17.95 6.74
N ILE A 644 23.86 18.13 7.80
CA ILE A 644 23.90 17.29 9.00
C ILE A 644 23.35 15.88 8.70
N ILE A 645 22.27 15.73 7.94
CA ILE A 645 21.74 14.42 7.51
C ILE A 645 22.81 13.61 6.77
N LEU A 646 23.47 14.24 5.79
CA LEU A 646 24.54 13.63 5.01
C LEU A 646 25.80 13.38 5.87
N GLY A 647 26.14 14.30 6.78
CA GLY A 647 27.25 14.18 7.71
C GLY A 647 27.08 13.04 8.71
N LEU A 648 25.90 12.89 9.33
CA LEU A 648 25.58 11.76 10.20
C LEU A 648 25.59 10.44 9.43
N GLY A 649 25.09 10.43 8.19
CA GLY A 649 25.20 9.27 7.31
C GLY A 649 26.65 8.90 6.97
N PHE A 650 27.52 9.89 6.75
CA PHE A 650 28.95 9.69 6.48
C PHE A 650 29.73 9.22 7.72
N ILE A 651 29.45 9.80 8.89
CA ILE A 651 29.99 9.36 10.19
C ILE A 651 29.59 7.90 10.43
N TRP A 652 28.32 7.55 10.23
CA TRP A 652 27.89 6.15 10.32
C TRP A 652 28.58 5.25 9.30
N MET A 653 28.73 5.69 8.04
CA MET A 653 29.43 4.96 7.00
C MET A 653 30.89 4.60 7.38
N TRP A 654 31.54 5.42 8.21
CA TRP A 654 32.93 5.23 8.68
C TRP A 654 33.05 4.46 10.00
N PHE A 655 32.15 4.69 10.96
CA PHE A 655 32.23 4.13 12.32
C PHE A 655 31.32 2.92 12.58
N ASN A 656 30.46 2.53 11.62
CA ASN A 656 29.61 1.35 11.73
C ASN A 656 30.47 0.08 11.90
N PRO A 657 30.31 -0.71 12.98
CA PRO A 657 31.11 -1.93 13.21
C PRO A 657 30.71 -3.09 12.29
N TRP A 658 29.58 -2.99 11.59
CA TRP A 658 29.05 -3.99 10.66
C TRP A 658 29.34 -3.61 9.19
N SER A 659 30.48 -2.98 8.93
CA SER A 659 30.82 -2.24 7.70
C SER A 659 31.44 -3.06 6.57
N SER A 660 31.30 -4.39 6.55
CA SER A 660 31.70 -5.18 5.38
C SER A 660 30.77 -4.89 4.19
N TYR A 661 31.32 -4.26 3.15
CA TYR A 661 30.61 -3.98 1.90
C TYR A 661 31.45 -4.34 0.68
N ILE A 662 30.79 -4.78 -0.38
CA ILE A 662 31.42 -5.09 -1.68
C ILE A 662 31.32 -3.89 -2.62
N LEU A 663 32.45 -3.61 -3.28
CA LEU A 663 32.59 -2.58 -4.32
C LEU A 663 32.13 -3.09 -5.69
N GLU A 664 32.33 -4.38 -5.96
CA GLU A 664 31.92 -5.07 -7.18
C GLU A 664 30.75 -6.01 -6.88
N GLY A 665 29.74 -6.05 -7.75
CA GLY A 665 28.52 -6.82 -7.56
C GLY A 665 27.30 -5.94 -7.21
N PHE A 666 26.18 -6.17 -7.91
CA PHE A 666 24.94 -5.43 -7.67
C PHE A 666 24.16 -5.98 -6.47
N ALA A 667 24.05 -7.30 -6.33
CA ALA A 667 23.52 -7.94 -5.13
C ALA A 667 23.99 -9.40 -5.04
N ASP A 668 24.53 -9.80 -3.90
CA ASP A 668 24.64 -11.21 -3.53
C ASP A 668 23.29 -11.69 -2.99
N PHE A 669 22.92 -12.95 -3.25
CA PHE A 669 21.62 -13.47 -2.85
C PHE A 669 21.40 -13.50 -1.32
N SER A 670 22.49 -13.59 -0.56
CA SER A 670 22.53 -13.40 0.90
C SER A 670 22.00 -12.05 1.38
N THR A 671 21.94 -11.05 0.49
CA THR A 671 21.58 -9.66 0.81
C THR A 671 20.12 -9.32 0.49
N VAL A 672 19.36 -10.25 -0.09
CA VAL A 672 17.96 -10.04 -0.53
C VAL A 672 17.03 -9.60 0.61
N TRP A 673 17.26 -10.05 1.84
CA TRP A 673 16.47 -9.60 3.00
C TRP A 673 16.84 -8.19 3.48
N ARG A 674 18.08 -7.72 3.23
CA ARG A 674 18.49 -6.34 3.52
C ARG A 674 17.80 -5.32 2.61
N LEU A 675 17.20 -5.75 1.49
CA LEU A 675 16.33 -4.91 0.64
C LEU A 675 15.15 -4.30 1.41
N LEU A 676 14.76 -4.89 2.55
CA LEU A 676 13.75 -4.30 3.44
C LEU A 676 14.16 -2.92 4.00
N TRP A 677 15.46 -2.60 4.07
CA TRP A 677 15.92 -1.24 4.41
C TRP A 677 15.59 -0.21 3.33
N ALA A 678 15.52 -0.61 2.05
CA ALA A 678 15.12 0.29 0.97
C ALA A 678 13.64 0.71 1.06
N LEU A 679 12.82 0.02 1.87
CA LEU A 679 11.44 0.42 2.15
C LEU A 679 11.34 1.74 2.94
N ALA A 680 12.38 2.12 3.68
CA ALA A 680 12.44 3.41 4.38
C ALA A 680 12.86 4.57 3.47
N LEU A 681 13.56 4.31 2.35
CA LEU A 681 14.11 5.34 1.48
C LEU A 681 13.07 6.38 1.02
N PRO A 682 11.83 6.03 0.61
CA PRO A 682 10.84 7.04 0.21
C PRO A 682 10.46 8.00 1.34
N TYR A 683 10.34 7.50 2.58
CA TYR A 683 10.08 8.34 3.76
C TYR A 683 11.28 9.25 4.07
N CYS A 684 12.51 8.71 3.98
CA CYS A 684 13.73 9.49 4.20
C CYS A 684 13.92 10.59 3.15
N VAL A 685 13.69 10.29 1.87
CA VAL A 685 13.72 11.32 0.79
C VAL A 685 12.67 12.40 1.03
N ILE A 686 11.44 12.05 1.43
CA ILE A 686 10.38 13.02 1.74
C ILE A 686 10.75 13.93 2.91
N THR A 687 11.34 13.38 3.98
CA THR A 687 11.73 14.17 5.16
C THR A 687 13.00 15.00 4.93
N THR A 688 14.01 14.48 4.22
CA THR A 688 15.15 15.28 3.75
C THR A 688 14.71 16.41 2.82
N LEU A 689 13.76 16.17 1.90
CA LEU A 689 13.17 17.24 1.07
C LEU A 689 12.44 18.28 1.90
N GLY A 690 11.76 17.88 2.99
CA GLY A 690 11.14 18.81 3.92
C GLY A 690 12.14 19.72 4.63
N PHE A 691 13.20 19.13 5.21
CA PHE A 691 14.30 19.90 5.79
C PHE A 691 15.03 20.78 4.76
N ALA A 692 15.16 20.34 3.51
CA ALA A 692 15.72 21.14 2.42
C ALA A 692 14.86 22.35 2.03
N THR A 693 13.60 22.41 2.47
CA THR A 693 12.66 23.49 2.13
C THR A 693 12.45 24.43 3.33
N PRO A 694 12.99 25.66 3.31
CA PRO A 694 12.99 26.53 4.49
C PRO A 694 11.59 27.00 4.89
N ASP A 695 11.29 26.93 6.19
CA ASP A 695 10.04 27.40 6.79
C ASP A 695 10.13 28.93 7.06
N ILE A 696 10.13 29.73 5.98
CA ILE A 696 10.53 31.16 5.99
C ILE A 696 9.57 32.06 6.79
N THR A 697 9.89 32.23 8.07
CA THR A 697 9.27 33.16 9.00
C THR A 697 9.84 34.57 8.79
N ARG A 698 9.05 35.44 8.17
CA ARG A 698 9.44 36.82 7.83
C ARG A 698 9.35 37.77 9.02
N THR A 699 10.04 38.89 8.93
CA THR A 699 9.84 40.03 9.85
C THR A 699 8.50 40.72 9.59
N THR A 700 7.99 41.43 10.60
CA THR A 700 6.73 42.20 10.50
C THR A 700 6.78 43.26 9.38
N GLU A 701 7.94 43.87 9.13
CA GLU A 701 8.13 44.83 8.03
C GLU A 701 8.08 44.17 6.64
N GLU A 702 8.62 42.96 6.49
CA GLU A 702 8.52 42.18 5.25
C GLU A 702 7.11 41.65 5.03
N LEU A 703 6.40 41.28 6.11
CA LEU A 703 4.99 40.87 6.04
C LEU A 703 4.09 42.03 5.59
N LYS A 704 4.28 43.24 6.12
CA LYS A 704 3.55 44.45 5.69
C LYS A 704 3.79 44.84 4.22
N LYS A 705 4.82 44.30 3.56
CA LYS A 705 5.09 44.48 2.11
C LYS A 705 4.36 43.46 1.23
N LYS A 706 3.70 42.44 1.80
CA LYS A 706 2.95 41.44 1.04
C LYS A 706 1.53 41.92 0.71
N PRO A 707 0.93 41.50 -0.43
CA PRO A 707 -0.47 41.74 -0.70
C PRO A 707 -1.36 41.11 0.39
N VAL A 708 -2.33 41.88 0.88
CA VAL A 708 -3.33 41.42 1.84
C VAL A 708 -4.37 40.57 1.11
N VAL A 709 -4.60 39.36 1.62
CA VAL A 709 -5.60 38.41 1.11
C VAL A 709 -6.93 38.56 1.85
N ARG A 710 -6.88 38.81 3.17
CA ARG A 710 -8.07 39.09 4.00
C ARG A 710 -7.76 40.20 4.98
N GLU A 711 -8.34 41.37 4.76
CA GLU A 711 -8.11 42.54 5.61
C GLU A 711 -8.91 42.52 6.92
N HIS A 712 -10.07 41.87 6.91
CA HIS A 712 -11.07 41.91 7.98
C HIS A 712 -11.34 40.51 8.57
N ILE A 713 -11.62 40.47 9.87
CA ILE A 713 -11.99 39.28 10.65
C ILE A 713 -13.13 39.64 11.63
N HIS A 714 -14.06 38.73 11.85
CA HIS A 714 -15.11 38.86 12.85
C HIS A 714 -14.60 38.34 14.21
N ARG A 715 -14.49 37.02 14.37
CA ARG A 715 -13.99 36.37 15.60
C ARG A 715 -12.90 35.35 15.28
N LEU A 716 -11.89 35.26 16.15
CA LEU A 716 -10.94 34.14 16.21
C LEU A 716 -11.17 33.36 17.51
N PHE A 717 -11.84 32.23 17.40
CA PHE A 717 -12.08 31.34 18.54
C PHE A 717 -10.87 30.43 18.77
N ILE A 718 -10.33 30.39 19.99
CA ILE A 718 -9.33 29.40 20.43
C ILE A 718 -10.08 28.38 21.28
N VAL A 719 -10.35 27.20 20.71
CA VAL A 719 -11.27 26.20 21.29
C VAL A 719 -10.48 25.02 21.83
N SER A 720 -10.40 24.93 23.15
CA SER A 720 -9.83 23.79 23.87
C SER A 720 -10.90 22.73 24.07
N VAL A 721 -10.79 21.58 23.39
CA VAL A 721 -11.79 20.52 23.43
C VAL A 721 -11.40 19.45 24.44
N THR A 722 -12.28 19.20 25.41
CA THR A 722 -12.04 18.28 26.53
C THR A 722 -13.22 17.35 26.76
N ARG A 723 -12.96 16.16 27.29
CA ARG A 723 -14.01 15.29 27.85
C ARG A 723 -14.51 15.79 29.22
N GLY A 724 -13.78 16.69 29.87
CA GLY A 724 -14.02 17.12 31.25
C GLY A 724 -13.33 16.25 32.32
N SER A 725 -12.57 15.23 31.90
CA SER A 725 -11.92 14.26 32.80
C SER A 725 -10.61 14.73 33.44
N ASN A 726 -10.04 15.84 32.99
CA ASN A 726 -8.75 16.37 33.45
C ASN A 726 -8.88 17.87 33.83
N PRO A 727 -9.56 18.19 34.96
CA PRO A 727 -9.93 19.55 35.30
C PRO A 727 -8.71 20.46 35.47
N GLU A 728 -7.71 20.07 36.26
CA GLU A 728 -6.52 20.90 36.52
C GLU A 728 -5.74 21.25 35.25
N THR A 729 -5.58 20.28 34.35
CA THR A 729 -4.85 20.48 33.09
C THR A 729 -5.62 21.41 32.16
N THR A 730 -6.94 21.22 32.05
CA THR A 730 -7.84 22.09 31.26
C THR A 730 -7.84 23.52 31.79
N ARG A 731 -7.98 23.69 33.11
CA ARG A 731 -7.95 24.99 33.81
C ARG A 731 -6.64 25.72 33.54
N ARG A 732 -5.52 25.06 33.78
CA ARG A 732 -4.16 25.58 33.54
C ARG A 732 -3.94 25.99 32.08
N ALA A 733 -4.43 25.19 31.12
CA ALA A 733 -4.29 25.50 29.70
C ALA A 733 -5.19 26.69 29.28
N HIS A 734 -6.48 26.64 29.60
CA HIS A 734 -7.42 27.72 29.27
C HIS A 734 -7.04 29.06 29.92
N LEU A 735 -6.64 29.08 31.20
CA LEU A 735 -6.17 30.30 31.87
C LEU A 735 -4.85 30.87 31.29
N HIS A 736 -4.09 30.07 30.53
CA HIS A 736 -2.97 30.54 29.73
C HIS A 736 -3.47 31.15 28.41
N LEU A 737 -4.31 30.42 27.66
CA LEU A 737 -4.89 30.86 26.39
C LEU A 737 -5.75 32.14 26.53
N LYS A 738 -6.50 32.28 27.63
CA LYS A 738 -7.34 33.45 27.94
C LYS A 738 -6.54 34.76 28.01
N LYS A 739 -5.26 34.70 28.41
CA LYS A 739 -4.38 35.88 28.46
C LYS A 739 -4.09 36.46 27.08
N LEU A 740 -4.24 35.67 26.02
CA LEU A 740 -3.97 36.08 24.65
C LEU A 740 -5.02 37.04 24.08
N GLU A 741 -6.23 37.08 24.68
CA GLU A 741 -7.29 38.02 24.29
C GLU A 741 -6.87 39.48 24.43
N LYS A 742 -5.93 39.79 25.35
CA LYS A 742 -5.41 41.15 25.56
C LYS A 742 -4.76 41.76 24.32
N TYR A 743 -4.25 40.93 23.40
CA TYR A 743 -3.49 41.40 22.24
C TYR A 743 -4.36 41.76 21.04
N HIS A 744 -5.60 41.25 20.94
CA HIS A 744 -6.46 41.56 19.79
C HIS A 744 -7.97 41.37 20.07
N PRO A 745 -8.83 42.37 19.81
CA PRO A 745 -10.24 42.38 20.23
C PRO A 745 -11.10 41.26 19.62
N ALA A 746 -10.70 40.69 18.48
CA ALA A 746 -11.40 39.57 17.85
C ALA A 746 -11.19 38.20 18.53
N VAL A 747 -10.20 38.05 19.43
CA VAL A 747 -9.79 36.75 19.97
C VAL A 747 -10.66 36.34 21.15
N ARG A 748 -11.17 35.10 21.17
CA ARG A 748 -11.89 34.53 22.33
C ARG A 748 -11.42 33.11 22.62
N SER A 749 -10.96 32.85 23.83
CA SER A 749 -10.65 31.51 24.32
C SER A 749 -11.90 30.85 24.88
N ILE A 750 -12.16 29.59 24.53
CA ILE A 750 -13.35 28.84 24.94
C ILE A 750 -12.96 27.40 25.29
N VAL A 751 -13.54 26.86 26.36
CA VAL A 751 -13.50 25.42 26.67
C VAL A 751 -14.75 24.75 26.10
N LEU A 752 -14.59 23.64 25.38
CA LEU A 752 -15.68 22.85 24.83
C LEU A 752 -15.75 21.49 25.55
N THR A 753 -16.84 21.24 26.26
CA THR A 753 -17.06 20.01 27.05
C THR A 753 -18.20 19.14 26.49
N ASP A 754 -18.27 17.89 26.96
CA ASP A 754 -19.40 16.98 26.80
C ASP A 754 -20.21 16.89 28.11
N GLU A 755 -21.54 17.00 28.04
CA GLU A 755 -22.44 16.79 29.19
C GLU A 755 -22.19 15.39 29.83
N PRO A 756 -22.03 15.27 31.17
CA PRO A 756 -22.42 16.24 32.22
C PRO A 756 -21.27 17.15 32.71
N TYR A 757 -20.14 17.22 32.02
CA TYR A 757 -19.00 18.01 32.49
C TYR A 757 -19.15 19.48 32.10
N TYR A 758 -19.09 20.36 33.09
CA TYR A 758 -19.19 21.81 32.93
C TYR A 758 -18.20 22.52 33.86
N TYR A 759 -17.59 23.61 33.38
CA TYR A 759 -16.65 24.45 34.12
C TYR A 759 -17.26 25.84 34.33
N PRO A 760 -17.98 26.07 35.44
CA PRO A 760 -18.82 27.27 35.63
C PRO A 760 -18.04 28.58 35.79
N ASP A 761 -16.73 28.50 36.02
CA ASP A 761 -15.82 29.62 36.21
C ASP A 761 -14.87 29.87 35.01
N LEU A 762 -15.04 29.12 33.92
CA LEU A 762 -14.33 29.29 32.65
C LEU A 762 -15.34 29.66 31.54
N ASP A 763 -14.86 30.22 30.42
CA ASP A 763 -15.70 30.42 29.23
C ASP A 763 -16.03 29.06 28.57
N ASN A 764 -17.03 28.35 29.09
CA ASN A 764 -17.31 26.96 28.73
C ASN A 764 -18.62 26.77 27.95
N VAL A 765 -18.51 26.23 26.73
CA VAL A 765 -19.64 25.70 25.97
C VAL A 765 -19.77 24.20 26.27
N MET A 766 -20.89 23.79 26.87
CA MET A 766 -21.20 22.37 27.08
C MET A 766 -22.01 21.82 25.90
N THR A 767 -21.59 20.69 25.36
CA THR A 767 -22.30 19.95 24.31
C THR A 767 -23.40 19.08 24.94
N PRO A 768 -24.69 19.31 24.62
CA PRO A 768 -25.77 18.51 25.15
C PRO A 768 -25.64 17.02 24.79
N LYS A 769 -26.04 16.16 25.71
CA LYS A 769 -26.10 14.70 25.52
C LYS A 769 -27.21 14.29 24.55
N ALA A 770 -28.25 15.13 24.42
CA ALA A 770 -29.34 14.96 23.45
C ALA A 770 -28.96 15.39 22.02
N TYR A 771 -27.88 16.16 21.84
CA TYR A 771 -27.48 16.65 20.52
C TYR A 771 -27.02 15.50 19.59
N LYS A 772 -27.42 15.60 18.32
CA LYS A 772 -26.98 14.74 17.23
C LYS A 772 -26.66 15.63 16.03
N SER A 773 -25.58 15.31 15.34
CA SER A 773 -25.25 15.90 14.04
C SER A 773 -26.29 15.52 12.97
N PRO A 774 -26.39 16.25 11.84
CA PRO A 774 -27.46 16.08 10.84
C PRO A 774 -27.63 14.66 10.26
N GLN A 775 -26.54 13.90 10.13
CA GLN A 775 -26.48 12.51 9.65
C GLN A 775 -26.28 11.52 10.81
N GLY A 776 -26.10 12.01 12.05
CA GLY A 776 -25.93 11.21 13.26
C GLY A 776 -24.64 10.36 13.33
N LYS A 777 -23.61 10.69 12.56
CA LYS A 777 -22.33 9.95 12.54
C LYS A 777 -21.37 10.43 13.63
N ALA A 778 -21.35 11.74 13.88
CA ALA A 778 -20.46 12.40 14.82
C ALA A 778 -20.50 11.78 16.22
N LYS A 779 -19.32 11.48 16.79
CA LYS A 779 -19.16 10.93 18.15
C LYS A 779 -18.02 11.65 18.87
N HIS A 780 -18.09 11.69 20.20
CA HIS A 780 -17.04 12.25 21.06
C HIS A 780 -16.60 13.65 20.58
N LYS A 781 -15.30 13.89 20.35
CA LYS A 781 -14.75 15.18 19.89
C LYS A 781 -15.45 15.70 18.63
N ALA A 782 -15.70 14.87 17.62
CA ALA A 782 -16.43 15.27 16.41
C ALA A 782 -17.86 15.77 16.71
N LYS A 783 -18.58 15.14 17.66
CA LYS A 783 -19.93 15.56 18.07
C LYS A 783 -19.91 16.93 18.76
N ALA A 784 -18.92 17.16 19.62
CA ALA A 784 -18.73 18.45 20.29
C ALA A 784 -18.39 19.55 19.28
N LEU A 785 -17.52 19.26 18.31
CA LEU A 785 -17.14 20.22 17.27
C LEU A 785 -18.31 20.58 16.33
N ASP A 786 -19.15 19.62 15.93
CA ASP A 786 -20.34 19.94 15.11
C ASP A 786 -21.37 20.77 15.89
N TYR A 787 -21.51 20.51 17.20
CA TYR A 787 -22.32 21.34 18.09
C TYR A 787 -21.77 22.77 18.19
N PHE A 788 -20.48 22.94 18.47
CA PHE A 788 -19.83 24.25 18.55
C PHE A 788 -20.03 25.04 17.25
N ARG A 789 -19.74 24.43 16.09
CA ARG A 789 -19.93 25.01 14.76
C ARG A 789 -21.37 25.49 14.55
N SER A 790 -22.36 24.66 14.88
CA SER A 790 -23.78 24.98 14.67
C SER A 790 -24.35 25.95 15.71
N HIS A 791 -23.84 25.95 16.94
CA HIS A 791 -24.27 26.83 18.03
C HIS A 791 -23.71 28.26 17.91
N MET A 792 -22.44 28.42 17.48
CA MET A 792 -21.76 29.72 17.41
C MET A 792 -22.08 30.55 16.16
N GLY A 793 -22.82 29.97 15.20
CA GLY A 793 -23.17 30.63 13.94
C GLY A 793 -21.93 31.12 13.19
N LEU A 794 -21.01 30.21 12.88
CA LEU A 794 -19.75 30.57 12.22
C LEU A 794 -20.01 31.18 10.83
N THR A 795 -19.34 32.28 10.52
CA THR A 795 -19.36 32.94 9.20
C THR A 795 -18.03 32.74 8.46
N PRO A 796 -17.93 33.05 7.16
CA PRO A 796 -16.65 33.09 6.44
C PRO A 796 -15.63 34.12 6.97
N TYR A 797 -16.05 35.06 7.83
CA TYR A 797 -15.16 36.00 8.53
C TYR A 797 -14.74 35.51 9.92
N ASP A 798 -15.29 34.38 10.38
CA ASP A 798 -14.86 33.72 11.62
C ASP A 798 -13.79 32.65 11.33
N TRP A 799 -12.90 32.47 12.29
CA TRP A 799 -11.89 31.42 12.30
C TRP A 799 -11.90 30.69 13.65
N VAL A 800 -11.64 29.38 13.60
CA VAL A 800 -11.58 28.52 14.78
C VAL A 800 -10.22 27.83 14.81
N LEU A 801 -9.50 28.02 15.90
CA LEU A 801 -8.26 27.33 16.22
C LEU A 801 -8.58 26.20 17.22
N HIS A 802 -8.56 24.97 16.70
CA HIS A 802 -8.86 23.75 17.45
C HIS A 802 -7.62 23.29 18.23
N MET A 803 -7.79 23.02 19.52
CA MET A 803 -6.73 22.69 20.48
C MET A 803 -7.14 21.47 21.33
N ASP A 804 -6.20 20.58 21.64
CA ASP A 804 -6.39 19.52 22.64
C ASP A 804 -6.36 20.09 24.08
N GLU A 805 -6.99 19.40 25.05
CA GLU A 805 -7.29 19.92 26.39
C GLU A 805 -6.09 20.44 27.21
N GLU A 806 -4.88 19.96 26.94
CA GLU A 806 -3.67 20.41 27.65
C GLU A 806 -2.87 21.53 26.97
N SER A 807 -3.24 21.89 25.74
CA SER A 807 -2.39 22.61 24.79
C SER A 807 -2.29 24.11 25.10
N THR A 808 -1.08 24.67 25.03
CA THR A 808 -0.87 26.13 25.18
C THR A 808 -0.08 26.74 24.02
N MET A 809 -0.22 28.05 23.82
CA MET A 809 0.49 28.84 22.81
C MET A 809 0.84 30.23 23.36
N ASP A 810 1.84 30.86 22.76
CA ASP A 810 2.34 32.20 23.10
C ASP A 810 1.82 33.29 22.14
N ALA A 811 2.19 34.54 22.41
CA ALA A 811 1.75 35.69 21.64
C ALA A 811 2.32 35.80 20.20
N GLU A 812 3.52 35.27 19.92
CA GLU A 812 4.07 35.23 18.54
C GLU A 812 3.35 34.14 17.74
N SER A 813 3.00 33.04 18.38
CA SER A 813 2.19 31.98 17.78
C SER A 813 0.77 32.47 17.46
N LEU A 814 0.19 33.37 18.27
CA LEU A 814 -1.06 34.04 17.92
C LEU A 814 -0.87 35.00 16.74
N ARG A 815 0.21 35.79 16.73
CA ARG A 815 0.57 36.65 15.58
C ARG A 815 0.68 35.84 14.28
N GLY A 816 1.31 34.66 14.33
CA GLY A 816 1.39 33.73 13.21
C GLY A 816 0.04 33.27 12.66
N CYS A 817 -0.98 33.11 13.52
CA CYS A 817 -2.36 32.86 13.10
C CYS A 817 -2.96 34.08 12.36
N PHE A 818 -2.75 35.30 12.84
CA PHE A 818 -3.20 36.52 12.15
C PHE A 818 -2.49 36.74 10.82
N ASP A 819 -1.17 36.56 10.76
CA ASP A 819 -0.39 36.64 9.51
C ASP A 819 -0.83 35.58 8.49
N PHE A 820 -1.20 34.38 8.95
CA PHE A 820 -1.83 33.36 8.11
C PHE A 820 -3.15 33.85 7.53
N ILE A 821 -4.08 34.33 8.38
CA ILE A 821 -5.40 34.79 7.93
C ILE A 821 -5.25 35.94 6.93
N ARG A 822 -4.36 36.90 7.22
CA ARG A 822 -4.13 38.12 6.45
C ARG A 822 -3.42 37.91 5.12
N TYR A 823 -2.38 37.06 5.07
CA TYR A 823 -1.45 36.99 3.92
C TYR A 823 -1.37 35.61 3.23
N ASN A 824 -2.22 34.64 3.58
CA ASN A 824 -2.22 33.30 2.99
C ASN A 824 -3.57 32.96 2.35
N THR A 825 -3.56 32.45 1.12
CA THR A 825 -4.77 31.99 0.40
C THR A 825 -5.26 30.60 0.87
N ALA A 826 -4.56 29.98 1.82
CA ALA A 826 -5.01 28.76 2.49
C ALA A 826 -6.31 28.98 3.30
N HIS A 827 -7.08 27.90 3.48
CA HIS A 827 -8.36 27.89 4.20
C HIS A 827 -8.28 27.08 5.52
N ILE A 828 -7.30 26.18 5.60
CA ILE A 828 -6.94 25.39 6.79
C ILE A 828 -5.46 25.65 7.06
N GLY A 829 -5.09 25.92 8.32
CA GLY A 829 -3.71 26.12 8.78
C GLY A 829 -3.30 25.08 9.81
N GLN A 830 -2.05 24.61 9.74
CA GLN A 830 -1.41 23.77 10.75
C GLN A 830 -0.05 24.40 11.13
N GLY A 831 0.17 24.65 12.42
CA GLY A 831 1.47 25.10 12.95
C GLY A 831 2.26 23.97 13.62
N ILE A 832 3.43 24.29 14.20
CA ILE A 832 4.33 23.31 14.84
C ILE A 832 3.81 22.91 16.23
N ILE A 833 3.73 21.61 16.51
CA ILE A 833 3.45 21.09 17.86
C ILE A 833 4.73 20.56 18.51
N ILE A 834 4.98 20.92 19.78
CA ILE A 834 6.10 20.41 20.61
C ILE A 834 5.62 19.87 21.96
N TYR A 835 6.39 18.97 22.57
CA TYR A 835 5.98 18.18 23.73
C TYR A 835 6.63 18.63 25.06
N ASN A 836 6.72 19.95 25.25
CA ASN A 836 7.29 20.58 26.45
C ASN A 836 6.27 21.38 27.29
N GLY A 837 4.96 21.25 27.02
CA GLY A 837 3.90 22.15 27.49
C GLY A 837 3.60 22.14 28.99
N LYS A 838 4.30 21.33 29.80
CA LYS A 838 4.23 21.30 31.26
C LYS A 838 5.63 21.22 31.85
N ARG A 839 6.16 22.38 32.26
CA ARG A 839 7.58 22.54 32.60
C ARG A 839 8.01 21.70 33.80
N GLU A 840 7.13 21.43 34.77
CA GLU A 840 7.47 20.63 35.96
C GLU A 840 7.68 19.13 35.65
N THR A 841 7.16 18.65 34.52
CA THR A 841 7.24 17.23 34.11
C THR A 841 7.99 17.00 32.80
N TYR A 842 8.54 18.05 32.17
CA TYR A 842 9.42 17.90 31.02
C TYR A 842 10.64 17.03 31.41
N TRP A 843 10.99 16.07 30.55
CA TRP A 843 11.97 15.01 30.82
C TRP A 843 11.76 14.11 32.05
N ARG A 844 10.65 14.21 32.80
CA ARG A 844 10.35 13.26 33.90
C ARG A 844 10.26 11.81 33.39
N ASN A 845 9.70 11.62 32.20
CA ASN A 845 9.59 10.32 31.52
C ASN A 845 10.44 10.29 30.24
N TRP A 846 11.74 10.01 30.38
CA TRP A 846 12.76 10.03 29.31
C TRP A 846 12.35 9.24 28.05
N PHE A 847 11.74 8.06 28.22
CA PHE A 847 11.26 7.23 27.12
C PHE A 847 10.23 7.94 26.23
N PHE A 848 9.22 8.60 26.81
CA PHE A 848 8.15 9.24 26.04
C PHE A 848 8.60 10.60 25.48
N ALA A 849 9.46 11.32 26.20
CA ALA A 849 10.11 12.53 25.68
C ALA A 849 10.92 12.22 24.40
N VAL A 850 11.77 11.19 24.42
CA VAL A 850 12.51 10.73 23.22
C VAL A 850 11.56 10.25 22.12
N ALA A 851 10.49 9.54 22.45
CA ALA A 851 9.53 9.04 21.46
C ALA A 851 8.74 10.15 20.75
N ASP A 852 8.44 11.26 21.41
CA ASP A 852 7.76 12.40 20.78
C ASP A 852 8.74 13.34 20.02
N CYS A 853 10.05 13.24 20.23
CA CYS A 853 11.04 14.00 19.46
C CYS A 853 10.94 13.74 17.94
N ILE A 854 10.67 12.51 17.49
CA ILE A 854 10.47 12.23 16.05
C ILE A 854 9.28 13.01 15.46
N ARG A 855 8.25 13.29 16.27
CA ARG A 855 7.05 14.01 15.83
C ARG A 855 7.36 15.49 15.61
N VAL A 856 8.19 16.08 16.47
CA VAL A 856 8.71 17.44 16.27
C VAL A 856 9.66 17.49 15.05
N GLY A 857 10.49 16.47 14.84
CA GLY A 857 11.28 16.33 13.60
C GLY A 857 10.42 16.26 12.35
N ASP A 858 9.35 15.46 12.38
CA ASP A 858 8.36 15.35 11.30
C ASP A 858 7.65 16.69 11.03
N GLU A 859 7.32 17.43 12.09
CA GLU A 859 6.74 18.78 12.02
C GLU A 859 7.64 19.76 11.27
N LEU A 860 8.93 19.76 11.59
CA LEU A 860 9.95 20.56 10.92
C LEU A 860 10.22 20.09 9.47
N ALA A 861 10.03 18.80 9.19
CA ALA A 861 10.28 18.17 7.90
C ALA A 861 9.02 18.04 7.01
N ARG A 862 8.30 16.92 7.08
CA ARG A 862 7.24 16.58 6.10
C ARG A 862 5.96 17.39 6.29
N PHE A 863 5.63 17.82 7.52
CA PHE A 863 4.48 18.69 7.74
C PHE A 863 4.77 20.14 7.32
N SER A 864 6.01 20.64 7.52
CA SER A 864 6.49 21.85 6.85
C SER A 864 6.34 21.73 5.33
N LEU A 865 6.87 20.67 4.70
CA LEU A 865 6.79 20.46 3.24
C LEU A 865 5.35 20.53 2.71
N GLN A 866 4.40 19.89 3.40
CA GLN A 866 3.01 19.90 2.95
C GLN A 866 2.34 21.25 3.15
N GLY A 867 2.62 21.96 4.26
CA GLY A 867 2.05 23.27 4.56
C GLY A 867 2.68 24.41 3.77
N ASN A 868 3.94 24.28 3.37
CA ASN A 868 4.69 25.31 2.65
C ASN A 868 4.63 25.14 1.13
N ILE A 869 4.77 23.93 0.58
CA ILE A 869 4.87 23.71 -0.88
C ILE A 869 3.69 22.95 -1.47
N ILE A 870 3.24 21.85 -0.84
CA ILE A 870 2.17 21.01 -1.42
C ILE A 870 0.78 21.67 -1.28
N LYS A 871 0.58 22.45 -0.21
CA LYS A 871 -0.67 23.10 0.19
C LYS A 871 -1.86 22.15 0.35
N ARG A 872 -1.62 20.87 0.69
CA ARG A 872 -2.64 19.81 0.87
C ARG A 872 -2.26 18.86 2.01
N PRO A 873 -3.26 18.25 2.70
CA PRO A 873 -3.03 17.26 3.75
C PRO A 873 -2.64 15.90 3.15
N VAL A 874 -1.37 15.76 2.77
CA VAL A 874 -0.83 14.53 2.15
C VAL A 874 -0.33 13.53 3.19
N PHE A 875 0.25 14.01 4.29
CA PHE A 875 0.93 13.18 5.30
C PHE A 875 0.14 13.04 6.61
N GLY A 876 -0.89 13.85 6.79
CA GLY A 876 -1.72 13.96 7.99
C GLY A 876 -2.25 15.38 8.17
N VAL A 877 -3.08 15.58 9.18
CA VAL A 877 -3.17 16.83 9.98
C VAL A 877 -3.15 16.40 11.45
N HIS A 878 -3.19 17.35 12.38
CA HIS A 878 -3.33 17.07 13.80
C HIS A 878 -4.58 17.77 14.32
N GLY A 879 -5.42 17.13 15.13
CA GLY A 879 -6.62 17.73 15.73
C GLY A 879 -6.36 18.79 16.80
N SER A 880 -5.17 19.39 16.78
CA SER A 880 -4.64 20.40 17.70
C SER A 880 -3.70 21.31 16.89
N PHE A 881 -3.60 22.58 17.26
CA PHE A 881 -3.03 23.65 16.42
C PHE A 881 -3.61 23.73 14.99
N LEU A 882 -4.87 23.32 14.84
CA LEU A 882 -5.56 23.23 13.55
C LEU A 882 -6.49 24.43 13.43
N MET A 883 -6.15 25.38 12.56
CA MET A 883 -6.94 26.58 12.34
C MET A 883 -7.78 26.45 11.09
N ILE A 884 -9.09 26.67 11.18
CA ILE A 884 -10.05 26.45 10.10
C ILE A 884 -10.94 27.69 9.97
N ASN A 885 -11.24 28.09 8.72
CA ASN A 885 -12.22 29.14 8.45
C ASN A 885 -13.67 28.63 8.57
N GLY A 886 -14.58 29.44 9.11
CA GLY A 886 -15.97 29.06 9.36
C GLY A 886 -16.74 28.60 8.11
N ASP A 887 -16.38 29.09 6.92
CA ASP A 887 -16.96 28.60 5.65
C ASP A 887 -16.61 27.13 5.37
N VAL A 888 -15.37 26.74 5.66
CA VAL A 888 -14.90 25.36 5.50
C VAL A 888 -15.63 24.46 6.48
N GLU A 889 -15.74 24.85 7.76
CA GLU A 889 -16.46 24.05 8.75
C GLU A 889 -17.94 23.88 8.37
N ASN A 890 -18.61 24.93 7.89
CA ASN A 890 -20.02 24.82 7.48
C ASN A 890 -20.19 23.98 6.21
N LYS A 891 -19.29 24.08 5.23
CA LYS A 891 -19.35 23.30 3.98
C LYS A 891 -18.88 21.85 4.15
N VAL A 892 -17.99 21.56 5.10
CA VAL A 892 -17.46 20.21 5.36
C VAL A 892 -18.26 19.48 6.45
N THR A 893 -18.64 20.19 7.52
CA THR A 893 -19.18 19.70 8.82
C THR A 893 -18.24 18.77 9.57
N TRP A 894 -18.54 18.50 10.86
CA TRP A 894 -17.81 17.51 11.66
C TRP A 894 -18.57 16.17 11.77
N ASP A 895 -19.44 15.86 10.80
CA ASP A 895 -20.34 14.71 10.84
C ASP A 895 -19.66 13.39 10.40
N PHE A 896 -18.57 13.07 11.09
CA PHE A 896 -17.64 12.01 10.77
C PHE A 896 -17.71 10.84 11.77
N GLY A 897 -17.44 9.63 11.28
CA GLY A 897 -17.62 8.39 12.03
C GLY A 897 -16.35 7.71 12.50
N SER A 898 -15.17 8.18 12.07
CA SER A 898 -13.87 7.55 12.32
C SER A 898 -13.28 7.85 13.72
N LEU A 899 -12.07 7.33 13.96
CA LEU A 899 -11.23 7.60 15.14
C LEU A 899 -10.12 8.63 14.86
N ALA A 900 -10.20 9.31 13.71
CA ALA A 900 -9.27 10.33 13.21
C ALA A 900 -10.07 11.39 12.44
N GLU A 901 -11.06 11.98 13.12
CA GLU A 901 -12.02 12.94 12.58
C GLU A 901 -11.34 14.19 12.00
N ASP A 902 -10.18 14.55 12.54
CA ASP A 902 -9.29 15.62 12.07
C ASP A 902 -8.76 15.33 10.67
N PHE A 903 -8.26 14.12 10.44
CA PHE A 903 -7.77 13.72 9.13
C PHE A 903 -8.92 13.48 8.14
N GLU A 904 -10.03 12.87 8.56
CA GLU A 904 -11.23 12.69 7.73
C GLU A 904 -11.78 14.05 7.23
N PHE A 905 -11.91 15.03 8.13
CA PHE A 905 -12.24 16.42 7.78
C PHE A 905 -11.28 16.99 6.73
N SER A 906 -9.96 16.83 6.93
CA SER A 906 -8.96 17.38 6.01
C SER A 906 -9.10 16.85 4.57
N GLN A 907 -9.49 15.58 4.41
CA GLN A 907 -9.67 14.94 3.10
C GLN A 907 -11.01 15.35 2.48
N ALA A 908 -12.08 15.42 3.27
CA ALA A 908 -13.37 15.94 2.84
C ALA A 908 -13.31 17.43 2.43
N ALA A 909 -12.44 18.21 3.06
CA ALA A 909 -12.14 19.59 2.67
C ALA A 909 -11.37 19.65 1.33
N TRP A 910 -10.34 18.83 1.15
CA TRP A 910 -9.59 18.73 -0.12
C TRP A 910 -10.50 18.29 -1.29
N ALA A 911 -11.42 17.35 -1.04
CA ALA A 911 -12.44 16.95 -2.03
C ALA A 911 -13.38 18.10 -2.45
N LYS A 912 -13.53 19.14 -1.62
CA LYS A 912 -14.29 20.37 -1.87
C LYS A 912 -13.39 21.54 -2.33
N GLY A 913 -12.18 21.25 -2.81
CA GLY A 913 -11.24 22.24 -3.36
C GLY A 913 -10.43 23.01 -2.32
N PHE A 914 -10.74 22.89 -1.02
CA PHE A 914 -10.08 23.65 0.03
C PHE A 914 -8.60 23.26 0.23
N THR A 915 -7.86 24.18 0.84
CA THR A 915 -6.39 24.23 0.77
C THR A 915 -5.74 24.36 2.15
N LEU A 916 -4.69 23.58 2.39
CA LEU A 916 -3.91 23.59 3.63
C LEU A 916 -2.72 24.56 3.51
N GLY A 917 -2.32 25.17 4.61
CA GLY A 917 -1.07 25.93 4.72
C GLY A 917 -0.37 25.76 6.07
N ARG A 918 0.90 26.14 6.13
CA ARG A 918 1.68 26.25 7.37
C ARG A 918 1.32 27.53 8.12
N ILE A 919 1.16 27.44 9.42
CA ILE A 919 1.16 28.58 10.37
C ILE A 919 2.58 28.68 10.95
N HIS A 920 3.21 29.85 10.90
CA HIS A 920 4.51 30.07 11.54
C HIS A 920 4.28 30.39 13.04
N GLY A 921 4.20 29.36 13.86
CA GLY A 921 3.94 29.44 15.31
C GLY A 921 4.19 28.09 15.99
N VAL A 922 4.11 28.04 17.32
CA VAL A 922 4.41 26.87 18.17
C VAL A 922 3.32 26.64 19.23
N VAL A 923 2.73 25.44 19.24
CA VAL A 923 1.83 24.94 20.28
C VAL A 923 2.52 23.88 21.12
N ARG A 924 2.18 23.82 22.42
CA ARG A 924 2.90 23.04 23.42
C ARG A 924 1.96 22.06 24.13
N GLU A 925 2.21 20.78 23.94
CA GLU A 925 1.42 19.64 24.42
C GLU A 925 2.19 18.82 25.47
N GLN A 926 1.60 17.73 25.96
CA GLN A 926 2.20 16.82 26.94
C GLN A 926 2.32 15.39 26.38
N SER A 927 3.49 14.77 26.56
CA SER A 927 3.71 13.35 26.24
C SER A 927 2.90 12.43 27.15
N PRO A 928 2.52 11.20 26.70
CA PRO A 928 1.82 10.23 27.54
C PRO A 928 2.60 9.84 28.81
N GLU A 929 1.91 9.58 29.91
CA GLU A 929 2.58 9.21 31.18
C GLU A 929 3.05 7.74 31.24
N GLY A 930 2.54 6.84 30.40
CA GLY A 930 2.80 5.39 30.56
C GLY A 930 2.65 4.53 29.30
N TRP A 931 3.39 3.42 29.27
CA TRP A 931 3.54 2.50 28.13
C TRP A 931 2.21 2.03 27.52
N GLY A 932 1.26 1.61 28.36
CA GLY A 932 -0.05 1.14 27.90
C GLY A 932 -0.85 2.24 27.19
N ASP A 933 -0.69 3.50 27.58
CA ASP A 933 -1.43 4.63 27.03
C ASP A 933 -0.74 5.19 25.78
N PHE A 934 0.60 5.17 25.73
CA PHE A 934 1.37 5.37 24.50
C PHE A 934 0.96 4.36 23.40
N ILE A 935 0.92 3.06 23.70
CA ILE A 935 0.54 2.03 22.73
C ILE A 935 -0.92 2.19 22.26
N LYS A 936 -1.86 2.53 23.17
CA LYS A 936 -3.24 2.86 22.79
C LYS A 936 -3.32 4.07 21.85
N GLN A 937 -2.56 5.13 22.14
CA GLN A 937 -2.50 6.36 21.34
C GLN A 937 -2.03 6.07 19.91
N ARG A 938 -0.86 5.43 19.75
CA ARG A 938 -0.30 5.10 18.43
C ARG A 938 -1.22 4.14 17.65
N ARG A 939 -1.85 3.17 18.33
CA ARG A 939 -2.88 2.30 17.73
C ARG A 939 -4.08 3.10 17.23
N ARG A 940 -4.65 4.00 18.05
CA ARG A 940 -5.85 4.77 17.70
C ARG A 940 -5.64 5.56 16.43
N TRP A 941 -4.50 6.24 16.29
CA TRP A 941 -4.14 6.98 15.08
C TRP A 941 -3.99 6.06 13.87
N TYR A 942 -3.23 4.95 13.98
CA TYR A 942 -3.05 4.04 12.85
C TYR A 942 -4.37 3.43 12.36
N MET A 943 -5.25 3.00 13.28
CA MET A 943 -6.55 2.44 12.92
C MET A 943 -7.53 3.49 12.40
N GLY A 944 -7.59 4.67 13.03
CA GLY A 944 -8.42 5.79 12.57
C GLY A 944 -8.06 6.22 11.16
N ILE A 945 -6.77 6.46 10.89
CA ILE A 945 -6.27 6.85 9.57
C ILE A 945 -6.46 5.73 8.53
N ARG A 946 -6.28 4.46 8.91
CA ARG A 946 -6.52 3.30 8.02
C ARG A 946 -8.00 3.10 7.69
N GLY A 947 -8.90 3.47 8.60
CA GLY A 947 -10.35 3.26 8.48
C GLY A 947 -11.12 4.36 7.74
N ILE A 948 -10.44 5.38 7.21
CA ILE A 948 -11.08 6.42 6.39
C ILE A 948 -11.25 5.89 4.96
N ASP A 949 -12.50 5.76 4.53
CA ASP A 949 -12.83 5.48 3.13
C ASP A 949 -12.60 6.72 2.23
N GLY A 950 -12.32 6.49 0.95
CA GLY A 950 -12.21 7.57 -0.04
C GLY A 950 -10.92 8.41 -0.01
N LEU A 951 -9.92 8.05 0.81
CA LEU A 951 -8.61 8.73 0.87
C LEU A 951 -7.96 8.94 -0.51
N PHE A 952 -7.38 10.13 -0.72
CA PHE A 952 -6.59 10.44 -1.90
C PHE A 952 -5.37 9.52 -2.05
N PHE A 953 -4.89 9.33 -3.29
CA PHE A 953 -3.82 8.38 -3.62
C PHE A 953 -2.51 8.60 -2.86
N LEU A 954 -2.11 9.86 -2.63
CA LEU A 954 -0.87 10.18 -1.91
C LEU A 954 -0.96 9.87 -0.40
N PRO A 955 -2.02 10.29 0.34
CA PRO A 955 -2.34 9.75 1.66
C PRO A 955 -2.33 8.22 1.75
N GLN A 956 -2.95 7.51 0.81
CA GLN A 956 -2.90 6.04 0.79
C GLN A 956 -1.48 5.48 0.66
N ILE A 957 -0.57 6.18 -0.04
CA ILE A 957 0.85 5.81 -0.11
C ILE A 957 1.56 6.13 1.21
N ALA A 958 1.33 7.30 1.81
CA ALA A 958 1.94 7.69 3.08
C ALA A 958 1.64 6.67 4.20
N ILE A 959 0.40 6.18 4.27
CA ILE A 959 -0.01 5.13 5.22
C ILE A 959 0.74 3.82 4.94
N LYS A 960 0.82 3.40 3.66
CA LYS A 960 1.54 2.18 3.26
C LYS A 960 3.04 2.26 3.54
N LEU A 961 3.65 3.45 3.43
CA LEU A 961 5.05 3.70 3.79
C LEU A 961 5.26 3.63 5.32
N TRP A 962 4.33 4.17 6.12
CA TRP A 962 4.37 4.02 7.57
C TRP A 962 4.29 2.53 7.98
N THR A 963 3.39 1.76 7.35
CA THR A 963 3.34 0.29 7.54
C THR A 963 4.63 -0.40 7.08
N ALA A 964 5.23 0.05 5.98
CA ALA A 964 6.48 -0.52 5.46
C ALA A 964 7.68 -0.30 6.41
N GLY A 965 7.66 0.78 7.20
CA GLY A 965 8.66 1.07 8.23
C GLY A 965 8.84 -0.05 9.27
N ILE A 966 7.76 -0.80 9.59
CA ILE A 966 7.82 -1.97 10.49
C ILE A 966 8.79 -3.02 9.94
N PHE A 967 8.80 -3.24 8.61
CA PHE A 967 9.63 -4.27 7.98
C PHE A 967 11.10 -3.82 7.86
N CYS A 968 11.36 -2.53 7.71
CA CYS A 968 12.70 -1.96 7.85
C CYS A 968 13.22 -2.12 9.28
N LEU A 969 12.40 -1.83 10.29
CA LEU A 969 12.71 -2.02 11.71
C LEU A 969 13.00 -3.50 12.05
N VAL A 970 12.15 -4.42 11.57
CA VAL A 970 12.35 -5.87 11.72
C VAL A 970 13.65 -6.31 11.02
N ALA A 971 13.97 -5.80 9.83
CA ALA A 971 15.23 -6.11 9.16
C ALA A 971 16.46 -5.62 9.95
N THR A 972 16.40 -4.44 10.57
CA THR A 972 17.45 -3.96 11.47
C THR A 972 17.59 -4.83 12.72
N LEU A 973 16.47 -5.21 13.35
CA LEU A 973 16.44 -6.08 14.54
C LEU A 973 16.86 -7.54 14.24
N ILE A 974 16.76 -7.99 12.99
CA ILE A 974 17.32 -9.26 12.52
C ILE A 974 18.81 -9.10 12.18
N ASN A 975 19.22 -7.98 11.59
CA ASN A 975 20.62 -7.73 11.23
C ASN A 975 21.55 -7.72 12.45
N ILE A 976 21.13 -7.14 13.58
CA ILE A 976 21.97 -7.07 14.79
C ILE A 976 22.38 -8.46 15.31
N PRO A 977 21.47 -9.40 15.64
CA PRO A 977 21.88 -10.74 16.06
C PRO A 977 22.54 -11.52 14.91
N PHE A 978 22.13 -11.35 13.65
CA PHE A 978 22.75 -12.06 12.53
C PHE A 978 24.18 -11.56 12.21
N SER A 979 24.52 -10.29 12.47
CA SER A 979 25.89 -9.78 12.32
C SER A 979 26.80 -10.09 13.51
N LEU A 980 26.22 -10.39 14.68
CA LEU A 980 26.95 -10.71 15.92
C LEU A 980 27.09 -12.22 16.19
N LEU A 981 26.18 -13.06 15.68
CA LEU A 981 26.12 -14.50 15.97
C LEU A 981 26.37 -15.38 14.74
N LEU A 982 26.36 -14.84 13.53
CA LEU A 982 26.50 -15.59 12.28
C LEU A 982 27.49 -14.89 11.33
N GLU A 983 28.74 -15.36 11.30
CA GLU A 983 29.80 -14.91 10.38
C GLU A 983 29.34 -14.92 8.90
N TRP A 984 28.38 -15.80 8.60
CA TRP A 984 27.78 -16.05 7.30
C TRP A 984 26.81 -14.96 6.80
N SER A 985 26.63 -13.85 7.52
CA SER A 985 25.76 -12.73 7.12
C SER A 985 26.18 -12.07 5.79
N GLY A 986 27.49 -12.12 5.45
CA GLY A 986 28.04 -11.65 4.17
C GLY A 986 28.07 -10.12 4.00
N PRO A 987 28.91 -9.60 3.08
CA PRO A 987 29.05 -8.16 2.85
C PRO A 987 27.79 -7.54 2.25
N THR A 988 27.58 -6.24 2.45
CA THR A 988 26.44 -5.50 1.86
C THR A 988 26.83 -4.89 0.51
N PRO A 989 25.95 -4.84 -0.51
CA PRO A 989 26.25 -4.14 -1.76
C PRO A 989 26.38 -2.63 -1.51
N ARG A 990 27.40 -1.97 -2.08
CA ARG A 990 27.70 -0.55 -1.82
C ARG A 990 26.47 0.37 -1.91
N TRP A 991 25.60 0.18 -2.91
CA TRP A 991 24.41 1.03 -3.09
C TRP A 991 23.41 0.89 -1.93
N LEU A 992 23.21 -0.31 -1.41
CA LEU A 992 22.30 -0.60 -0.30
C LEU A 992 22.90 -0.15 1.04
N TYR A 993 24.22 -0.23 1.19
CA TYR A 993 24.95 0.32 2.33
C TYR A 993 24.87 1.86 2.37
N VAL A 994 25.03 2.53 1.23
CA VAL A 994 24.86 3.99 1.12
C VAL A 994 23.41 4.41 1.44
N ILE A 995 22.41 3.65 0.97
CA ILE A 995 21.00 3.88 1.33
C ILE A 995 20.77 3.70 2.84
N SER A 996 21.29 2.64 3.47
CA SER A 996 21.08 2.44 4.91
C SER A 996 21.79 3.50 5.76
N CYS A 997 22.98 3.96 5.34
CA CYS A 997 23.67 5.08 5.98
C CYS A 997 22.90 6.41 5.82
N PHE A 998 22.34 6.70 4.65
CA PHE A 998 21.48 7.87 4.44
C PHE A 998 20.21 7.80 5.31
N CYS A 999 19.52 6.66 5.32
CA CYS A 999 18.34 6.45 6.15
C CYS A 999 18.67 6.60 7.64
N PHE A 1000 19.81 6.06 8.11
CA PHE A 1000 20.29 6.22 9.49
C PHE A 1000 20.48 7.70 9.84
N GLY A 1001 21.26 8.45 9.04
CA GLY A 1001 21.53 9.87 9.28
C GLY A 1001 20.26 10.72 9.31
N ASN A 1002 19.31 10.43 8.41
CA ASN A 1002 18.03 11.14 8.35
C ASN A 1002 17.09 10.78 9.52
N PHE A 1003 16.99 9.50 9.92
CA PHE A 1003 16.19 9.12 11.10
C PHE A 1003 16.76 9.72 12.38
N TYR A 1004 18.08 9.65 12.60
CA TYR A 1004 18.68 10.29 13.77
C TYR A 1004 18.52 11.81 13.74
N TRP A 1005 18.62 12.46 12.57
CA TRP A 1005 18.34 13.90 12.49
C TRP A 1005 16.88 14.27 12.74
N LEU A 1006 15.89 13.43 12.38
CA LEU A 1006 14.49 13.65 12.77
C LEU A 1006 14.34 13.71 14.29
N TYR A 1007 14.89 12.74 15.02
CA TYR A 1007 14.87 12.78 16.49
C TYR A 1007 15.70 13.95 17.07
N TYR A 1008 16.91 14.21 16.56
CA TYR A 1008 17.78 15.28 17.08
C TYR A 1008 17.28 16.69 16.80
N SER A 1009 16.73 16.97 15.61
CA SER A 1009 16.12 18.27 15.31
C SER A 1009 14.91 18.54 16.19
N GLY A 1010 14.07 17.52 16.40
CA GLY A 1010 12.92 17.60 17.32
C GLY A 1010 13.31 17.80 18.79
N LEU A 1011 14.39 17.14 19.24
CA LEU A 1011 15.02 17.40 20.52
C LEU A 1011 15.45 18.87 20.62
N PHE A 1012 16.43 19.30 19.81
CA PHE A 1012 17.05 20.61 19.96
C PHE A 1012 16.03 21.75 19.82
N PHE A 1013 15.01 21.61 18.96
CA PHE A 1013 13.93 22.59 18.89
C PHE A 1013 13.11 22.66 20.19
N SER A 1014 12.77 21.52 20.79
CA SER A 1014 12.03 21.48 22.08
C SER A 1014 12.84 22.02 23.27
N GLU A 1015 14.15 21.71 23.32
CA GLU A 1015 15.09 22.18 24.35
C GLU A 1015 15.30 23.71 24.26
N LEU A 1016 15.40 24.26 23.04
CA LEU A 1016 15.53 25.71 22.80
C LEU A 1016 14.26 26.48 23.22
N ASP A 1017 13.06 25.93 22.96
CA ASP A 1017 11.81 26.56 23.39
C ASP A 1017 11.62 26.51 24.91
N TYR A 1018 12.00 25.40 25.54
CA TYR A 1018 12.04 25.31 26.99
C TYR A 1018 12.93 26.43 27.55
N GLY A 1019 14.10 26.63 26.92
CA GLY A 1019 14.97 27.79 27.11
C GLY A 1019 15.56 27.84 28.51
N TYR A 1020 16.42 26.86 28.77
CA TYR A 1020 17.13 26.65 30.03
C TYR A 1020 17.89 27.88 30.53
N LYS A 1021 17.89 28.10 31.85
CA LYS A 1021 18.84 29.02 32.49
C LYS A 1021 20.25 28.42 32.41
N TRP A 1022 21.28 29.26 32.40
CA TRP A 1022 22.70 28.86 32.26
C TRP A 1022 23.09 27.61 33.07
N TYR A 1023 22.76 27.57 34.37
CA TYR A 1023 23.07 26.47 35.29
C TYR A 1023 22.32 25.15 35.00
N GLN A 1024 21.40 25.14 34.02
CA GLN A 1024 20.62 23.97 33.59
C GLN A 1024 21.02 23.51 32.17
N MET A 1025 21.80 24.29 31.41
CA MET A 1025 22.14 23.98 30.01
C MET A 1025 22.92 22.66 29.83
N TRP A 1026 23.53 22.14 30.90
CA TRP A 1026 24.16 20.80 30.92
C TRP A 1026 23.16 19.66 30.65
N GLN A 1027 21.86 19.89 30.81
CA GLN A 1027 20.83 18.88 30.55
C GLN A 1027 20.72 18.55 29.04
N ILE A 1028 20.90 19.55 28.16
CA ILE A 1028 20.80 19.40 26.70
C ILE A 1028 21.75 18.30 26.15
N PRO A 1029 23.07 18.28 26.43
CA PRO A 1029 23.94 17.20 25.99
C PRO A 1029 23.62 15.85 26.65
N VAL A 1030 23.12 15.82 27.89
CA VAL A 1030 22.69 14.57 28.55
C VAL A 1030 21.44 14.00 27.87
N HIS A 1031 20.47 14.83 27.52
CA HIS A 1031 19.29 14.45 26.73
C HIS A 1031 19.70 13.97 25.33
N ALA A 1032 20.69 14.61 24.69
CA ALA A 1032 21.21 14.18 23.39
C ALA A 1032 21.93 12.81 23.42
N VAL A 1033 22.62 12.49 24.53
CA VAL A 1033 23.22 11.15 24.75
C VAL A 1033 22.14 10.12 25.09
N ALA A 1034 21.15 10.46 25.91
CA ALA A 1034 20.05 9.55 26.22
C ALA A 1034 19.19 9.23 24.98
N LEU A 1035 18.98 10.21 24.08
CA LEU A 1035 18.32 9.99 22.80
C LEU A 1035 19.01 8.89 21.99
N LEU A 1036 20.34 8.89 21.91
CA LEU A 1036 21.12 7.88 21.18
C LEU A 1036 20.84 6.45 21.68
N ILE A 1037 20.64 6.29 23.00
CA ILE A 1037 20.42 5.00 23.66
C ILE A 1037 18.94 4.58 23.64
N LEU A 1038 18.02 5.54 23.81
CA LEU A 1038 16.58 5.27 23.95
C LEU A 1038 15.84 5.22 22.61
N GLN A 1039 16.35 5.87 21.55
CA GLN A 1039 15.70 5.91 20.24
C GLN A 1039 15.41 4.50 19.66
N PRO A 1040 16.35 3.52 19.68
CA PRO A 1040 16.08 2.18 19.16
C PRO A 1040 14.97 1.44 19.94
N ILE A 1041 14.92 1.65 21.26
CA ILE A 1041 13.90 1.06 22.14
C ILE A 1041 12.52 1.63 21.80
N MET A 1042 12.41 2.95 21.63
CA MET A 1042 11.13 3.59 21.31
C MET A 1042 10.68 3.29 19.89
N ALA A 1043 11.58 3.23 18.91
CA ALA A 1043 11.27 2.76 17.56
C ALA A 1043 10.72 1.32 17.56
N PHE A 1044 11.27 0.42 18.38
CA PHE A 1044 10.73 -0.92 18.57
C PHE A 1044 9.30 -0.90 19.14
N VAL A 1045 9.04 -0.10 20.18
CA VAL A 1045 7.71 0.00 20.81
C VAL A 1045 6.67 0.65 19.90
N GLU A 1046 7.04 1.63 19.06
CA GLU A 1046 6.15 2.13 18.00
C GLU A 1046 5.84 1.06 16.96
N GLY A 1047 6.84 0.28 16.53
CA GLY A 1047 6.63 -0.88 15.67
C GLY A 1047 5.64 -1.88 16.27
N MET A 1048 5.81 -2.23 17.55
CA MET A 1048 4.86 -3.08 18.30
C MET A 1048 3.44 -2.48 18.35
N ALA A 1049 3.31 -1.17 18.51
CA ALA A 1049 2.01 -0.50 18.54
C ALA A 1049 1.29 -0.57 17.19
N VAL A 1050 2.02 -0.44 16.07
CA VAL A 1050 1.43 -0.62 14.73
C VAL A 1050 1.11 -2.09 14.43
N VAL A 1051 1.96 -3.05 14.84
CA VAL A 1051 1.65 -4.49 14.78
C VAL A 1051 0.36 -4.82 15.55
N TYR A 1052 0.21 -4.27 16.76
CA TYR A 1052 -0.99 -4.41 17.58
C TYR A 1052 -2.22 -3.73 16.94
N ALA A 1053 -2.04 -2.62 16.24
CA ALA A 1053 -3.10 -1.93 15.49
C ALA A 1053 -3.56 -2.73 14.26
N MET A 1054 -2.62 -3.21 13.43
CA MET A 1054 -2.93 -3.99 12.22
C MET A 1054 -3.75 -5.24 12.51
N SER A 1055 -3.51 -5.86 13.67
CA SER A 1055 -4.11 -7.12 14.11
C SER A 1055 -5.32 -6.95 15.05
N THR A 1056 -5.74 -5.72 15.37
CA THR A 1056 -7.02 -5.45 16.04
C THR A 1056 -8.12 -5.32 14.98
N GLU A 1057 -9.36 -5.72 15.26
CA GLU A 1057 -10.47 -5.47 14.32
C GLU A 1057 -11.03 -4.05 14.45
N ASP A 1058 -11.44 -3.46 13.31
CA ASP A 1058 -11.87 -2.07 13.24
C ASP A 1058 -13.14 -1.76 14.08
N GLY A 1059 -13.94 -2.78 14.41
CA GLY A 1059 -15.09 -2.68 15.31
C GLY A 1059 -14.81 -2.90 16.80
N GLU A 1060 -13.59 -3.29 17.19
CA GLU A 1060 -13.23 -3.58 18.59
C GLU A 1060 -12.66 -2.36 19.34
N VAL A 1061 -12.31 -1.27 18.63
CA VAL A 1061 -11.74 -0.06 19.22
C VAL A 1061 -12.79 1.04 19.38
N GLY A 1062 -13.54 0.98 20.47
CA GLY A 1062 -14.25 2.17 20.98
C GLY A 1062 -13.27 3.26 21.44
N PHE A 1063 -13.74 4.50 21.58
CA PHE A 1063 -12.91 5.63 22.00
C PHE A 1063 -12.26 5.39 23.38
N GLN A 1064 -10.93 5.29 23.40
CA GLN A 1064 -10.14 5.08 24.62
C GLN A 1064 -9.53 6.39 25.09
N VAL A 1065 -9.72 6.71 26.39
CA VAL A 1065 -9.02 7.82 27.04
C VAL A 1065 -7.56 7.41 27.30
N ILE A 1066 -6.65 8.35 27.06
CA ILE A 1066 -5.20 8.25 27.21
C ILE A 1066 -4.84 9.17 28.38
N LYS A 1067 -4.05 8.71 29.36
CA LYS A 1067 -3.50 9.60 30.39
C LYS A 1067 -2.29 10.37 29.85
N LYS A 1068 -2.34 11.70 30.00
CA LYS A 1068 -1.28 12.69 29.77
C LYS A 1068 -1.07 13.44 31.10
#